data_AF-A0A673YUS2-F1
#
_entry.id   AF-A0A673YUS2-F1
#
_cell.length_a   1.000
_cell.length_b   1.000
_cell.length_c   1.000
_cell.angle_alpha   90.00
_cell.angle_beta   90.00
_cell.angle_gamma   90.00
#
_symmetry.space_group_name_H-M   'P 1'
#
loop_
_entity.id
_entity.type
_entity.pdbx_description
1 polymer ?
#
loop_
_entity_poly.entity_id
_entity_poly.type
_entity_poly.pdbx_seq_one_letter_code
_entity_poly.pdbx_strand_id
1 'polypeptide(L)'
;MKALGSRCAFLVGFLVGTCTLYVFLRQVWFERTFSTRSRLDGLEKTAAQLRELEEDSKNWKKERSALFNLNHPHHKGEDSHMADELYKKVRILCWVMTGPNNLQKKARHVKNTWSRHCNVVVFMSSVEDPDFPTVGLGTKEGRDQLYWKTIRAFHYALENHGDEADWFLKADDDTYVVVDNLRWVLANHTPEEPIYFGRRFKPYTKQGYMSGGAGYVLSKEALKRFVDGFKTKVCTHTTHVEDLAMGQCMEKVGVVAGDARDTVLRETFHPFVPEQHLTSKFPKSFWYWSYCYYPISEPGMAQWEKLRQLESVYLTQVDELYDGDAFPMDVRHYLAHWIESQDWDRAARDHDVAMVLFQVLLENLDIQHSRFVQGGESFLLQHNIRRFKHSFQRYQEEPYNLANIIQWFLAKEKEILQNAELAEQVQLLQVQQNPMETDCQRNIERKMADVKNKVQCMEHTVKCLEEQQDEFDFKYQTHNMEGTTNEAEKTEQMKVLQALLNRLDASRKSMLSGMGVLLDGAEELLCVLVREELVQWQRRQQKACIGSPDSTCLDQLEKWFTTEAECLFQVRKFLKKLEELMGKVTYEHDPVKKQKPALQKRVDSLLTSLLKSAFVVETQPSMPQGKGPLVLRTNVQFSVKTRFLVKFPELNHAMKVNVSMDREAPLVKGYRRFNVLGTNSKALNMAESMSGGMVADFRHLTLKEQKSGGGGKGIHDLSLSVTEELHIINFNTEFLLHDMSVSLETSSLPVVIISNSSQQQSAWASILWFNMLCLEPKNLLFFANCPVATWPQLGEMLSWQFLSSTTRGLESNQLDMIAHKLFGKQQSYDACKISWTKFSKENVPNTNFTFWVWFDGILFMVKSHLENLWKDGSIMGFVSKGKEKTLLKKKQRGTFLLRFSESIRDGGITFSWVDYSPTGEPDVRSVQPFTKVDLCQIPFHEIIRNFQILEEENVPENPLLFLYPDTPKVEAFGKYYTEKSGADSQYIKYIKTKLVFVSKENTLEAKSPMYSDTVEGEGSGPMNPRYGLGGEAFEPSTLPPSGLIGDPLPPELPLSPDPMFSVAMLIPDEDLNPTLQEFFNDPRMYDCVDFLSDDTTFLEGALPGLPFTAPLQPCE
;
A
#
# COMPACT_ATOMS: atom_id res chain seq x y z
N MET A 1 51.31 9.48 -68.82
CA MET A 1 49.89 9.19 -68.51
C MET A 1 49.06 10.45 -68.77
N LYS A 2 48.25 10.48 -69.84
CA LYS A 2 47.32 11.58 -70.18
C LYS A 2 45.93 11.00 -70.43
N ALA A 3 45.09 10.83 -69.40
CA ALA A 3 43.73 10.28 -69.56
C ALA A 3 42.69 10.57 -68.45
N LEU A 4 43.03 11.26 -67.35
CA LEU A 4 42.12 11.34 -66.17
C LEU A 4 41.48 12.70 -65.87
N GLY A 5 41.88 13.79 -66.54
CA GLY A 5 41.42 15.14 -66.18
C GLY A 5 40.01 15.54 -66.64
N SER A 6 39.50 14.97 -67.74
CA SER A 6 38.29 15.48 -68.41
C SER A 6 36.97 14.89 -67.86
N ARG A 7 36.96 13.63 -67.41
CA ARG A 7 35.71 12.95 -66.99
C ARG A 7 35.24 13.36 -65.59
N CYS A 8 36.15 13.61 -64.64
CA CYS A 8 35.77 14.08 -63.31
C CYS A 8 35.20 15.51 -63.33
N ALA A 9 35.76 16.41 -64.14
CA ALA A 9 35.24 17.77 -64.29
C ALA A 9 33.80 17.79 -64.81
N PHE A 10 33.46 16.91 -65.77
CA PHE A 10 32.10 16.80 -66.30
C PHE A 10 31.11 16.25 -65.26
N LEU A 11 31.50 15.22 -64.50
CA LEU A 11 30.64 14.64 -63.46
C LEU A 11 30.37 15.62 -62.30
N VAL A 12 31.39 16.36 -61.85
CA VAL A 12 31.21 17.39 -60.83
C VAL A 12 30.36 18.55 -61.36
N GLY A 13 30.61 19.01 -62.59
CA GLY A 13 29.78 20.03 -63.24
C GLY A 13 28.32 19.62 -63.41
N PHE A 14 28.06 18.36 -63.76
CA PHE A 14 26.71 17.81 -63.89
C PHE A 14 25.99 17.71 -62.53
N LEU A 15 26.68 17.25 -61.47
CA LEU A 15 26.13 17.22 -60.12
C LEU A 15 25.81 18.61 -59.59
N VAL A 16 26.72 19.58 -59.74
CA VAL A 16 26.48 20.97 -59.32
C VAL A 16 25.35 21.60 -60.14
N GLY A 17 25.29 21.36 -61.45
CA GLY A 17 24.21 21.83 -62.32
C GLY A 17 22.85 21.24 -61.98
N THR A 18 22.77 19.94 -61.68
CA THR A 18 21.51 19.29 -61.27
C THR A 18 21.05 19.74 -59.88
N CYS A 19 21.96 19.89 -58.91
CA CYS A 19 21.63 20.43 -57.59
C CYS A 19 21.18 21.89 -57.64
N THR A 20 21.86 22.75 -58.41
CA THR A 20 21.44 24.16 -58.56
C THR A 20 20.11 24.28 -59.31
N LEU A 21 19.88 23.50 -60.36
CA LEU A 21 18.59 23.46 -61.05
C LEU A 21 17.47 22.96 -60.14
N TYR A 22 17.71 21.93 -59.32
CA TYR A 22 16.72 21.43 -58.36
C TYR A 22 16.38 22.48 -57.29
N VAL A 23 17.37 23.15 -56.72
CA VAL A 23 17.15 24.25 -55.74
C VAL A 23 16.39 25.40 -56.40
N PHE A 24 16.77 25.82 -57.60
CA PHE A 24 16.12 26.93 -58.30
C PHE A 24 14.67 26.60 -58.71
N LEU A 25 14.41 25.39 -59.23
CA LEU A 25 13.06 24.93 -59.53
C LEU A 25 12.20 24.80 -58.26
N ARG A 26 12.77 24.31 -57.15
CA ARG A 26 12.06 24.25 -55.86
C ARG A 26 11.75 25.64 -55.32
N GLN A 27 12.66 26.60 -55.45
CA GLN A 27 12.49 27.97 -54.97
C GLN A 27 11.48 28.75 -55.83
N VAL A 28 11.55 28.64 -57.16
CA VAL A 28 10.54 29.22 -58.08
C VAL A 28 9.17 28.56 -57.90
N TRP A 29 9.11 27.24 -57.70
CA TRP A 29 7.85 26.57 -57.37
C TRP A 29 7.31 27.03 -56.02
N PHE A 30 8.16 27.22 -55.01
CA PHE A 30 7.77 27.72 -53.69
C PHE A 30 7.25 29.16 -53.76
N GLU A 31 7.97 30.09 -54.40
CA GLU A 31 7.51 31.49 -54.56
C GLU A 31 6.23 31.60 -55.37
N ARG A 32 6.10 30.85 -56.48
CA ARG A 32 4.90 30.88 -57.32
C ARG A 32 3.70 30.26 -56.61
N THR A 33 3.90 29.17 -55.86
CA THR A 33 2.86 28.56 -55.03
C THR A 33 2.50 29.45 -53.84
N PHE A 34 3.47 30.08 -53.18
CA PHE A 34 3.26 30.97 -52.03
C PHE A 34 2.58 32.29 -52.44
N SER A 35 2.94 32.89 -53.58
CA SER A 35 2.27 34.09 -54.10
C SER A 35 0.83 33.79 -54.54
N THR A 36 0.61 32.64 -55.20
CA THR A 36 -0.73 32.21 -55.61
C THR A 36 -1.59 31.86 -54.39
N ARG A 37 -1.02 31.16 -53.39
CA ARG A 37 -1.68 30.84 -52.12
C ARG A 37 -1.90 32.07 -51.24
N SER A 38 -1.01 33.05 -51.24
CA SER A 38 -1.21 34.34 -50.55
C SER A 38 -2.34 35.17 -51.16
N ARG A 39 -2.50 35.17 -52.49
CA ARG A 39 -3.65 35.80 -53.16
C ARG A 39 -4.95 35.03 -52.96
N LEU A 40 -4.90 33.69 -52.94
CA LEU A 40 -6.05 32.84 -52.60
C LEU A 40 -6.46 33.01 -51.13
N ASP A 41 -5.54 32.94 -50.17
CA ASP A 41 -5.77 33.26 -48.76
C ASP A 41 -6.33 34.67 -48.57
N GLY A 42 -5.85 35.66 -49.34
CA GLY A 42 -6.37 37.03 -49.31
C GLY A 42 -7.82 37.12 -49.81
N LEU A 43 -8.13 36.47 -50.93
CA LEU A 43 -9.48 36.38 -51.48
C LEU A 43 -10.41 35.52 -50.61
N GLU A 44 -9.93 34.42 -50.05
CA GLU A 44 -10.68 33.57 -49.12
C GLU A 44 -10.89 34.26 -47.78
N LYS A 45 -9.94 35.01 -47.23
CA LYS A 45 -10.16 35.85 -46.04
C LYS A 45 -11.17 36.96 -46.31
N THR A 46 -11.10 37.61 -47.46
CA THR A 46 -12.08 38.65 -47.83
C THR A 46 -13.47 38.04 -48.05
N ALA A 47 -13.56 36.88 -48.73
CA ALA A 47 -14.81 36.16 -48.93
C ALA A 47 -15.35 35.54 -47.63
N ALA A 48 -14.49 35.11 -46.71
CA ALA A 48 -14.85 34.63 -45.39
C ALA A 48 -15.34 35.78 -44.51
N GLN A 49 -14.70 36.95 -44.52
CA GLN A 49 -15.21 38.15 -43.84
C GLN A 49 -16.56 38.60 -44.41
N LEU A 50 -16.75 38.56 -45.74
CA LEU A 50 -18.04 38.86 -46.37
C LEU A 50 -19.12 37.83 -46.00
N ARG A 51 -18.77 36.54 -45.91
CA ARG A 51 -19.69 35.48 -45.41
C ARG A 51 -19.98 35.61 -43.92
N GLU A 52 -18.99 35.96 -43.10
CA GLU A 52 -19.13 36.19 -41.65
C GLU A 52 -20.03 37.40 -41.40
N LEU A 53 -19.89 38.49 -42.18
CA LEU A 53 -20.79 39.65 -42.17
C LEU A 53 -22.20 39.30 -42.67
N GLU A 54 -22.34 38.49 -43.73
CA GLU A 54 -23.65 38.01 -44.18
C GLU A 54 -24.33 37.10 -43.13
N GLU A 55 -23.62 36.16 -42.51
CA GLU A 55 -24.16 35.29 -41.47
C GLU A 55 -24.46 36.06 -40.18
N ASP A 56 -23.62 37.02 -39.78
CA ASP A 56 -23.91 37.93 -38.67
C ASP A 56 -25.22 38.70 -38.93
N SER A 57 -25.40 39.24 -40.13
CA SER A 57 -26.63 39.98 -40.49
C SER A 57 -27.90 39.13 -40.55
N LYS A 58 -27.76 37.80 -40.74
CA LYS A 58 -28.88 36.84 -40.77
C LYS A 58 -29.23 36.29 -39.39
N ASN A 59 -28.26 36.20 -38.48
CA ASN A 59 -28.44 35.62 -37.15
C ASN A 59 -28.67 36.68 -36.06
N TRP A 60 -28.03 37.85 -36.17
CA TRP A 60 -28.08 38.89 -35.15
C TRP A 60 -28.80 40.16 -35.62
N LYS A 61 -29.78 40.60 -34.84
CA LYS A 61 -30.26 41.98 -34.86
C LYS A 61 -29.49 42.75 -33.78
N LYS A 62 -28.55 43.62 -34.19
CA LYS A 62 -27.93 44.58 -33.27
C LYS A 62 -28.92 45.72 -32.99
N GLU A 63 -29.24 45.94 -31.73
CA GLU A 63 -30.05 47.09 -31.28
C GLU A 63 -29.40 47.68 -30.02
N ARG A 64 -29.07 48.97 -30.07
CA ARG A 64 -28.10 49.60 -29.15
C ARG A 64 -26.77 48.82 -29.16
N SER A 65 -26.23 48.48 -27.99
CA SER A 65 -25.03 47.65 -27.81
C SER A 65 -25.36 46.18 -27.51
N ALA A 66 -26.62 45.76 -27.66
CA ALA A 66 -27.05 44.37 -27.48
C ALA A 66 -27.22 43.64 -28.82
N LEU A 67 -27.00 42.33 -28.80
CA LEU A 67 -27.20 41.43 -29.92
C LEU A 67 -28.41 40.53 -29.62
N PHE A 68 -29.50 40.73 -30.37
CA PHE A 68 -30.69 39.90 -30.30
C PHE A 68 -30.55 38.77 -31.32
N ASN A 69 -30.70 37.53 -30.88
CA ASN A 69 -30.66 36.41 -31.80
C ASN A 69 -32.03 36.25 -32.50
N LEU A 70 -32.00 36.12 -33.83
CA LEU A 70 -33.18 35.99 -34.67
C LEU A 70 -33.60 34.52 -34.88
N ASN A 71 -32.68 33.57 -34.77
CA ASN A 71 -32.93 32.15 -35.04
C ASN A 71 -32.17 31.26 -34.05
N HIS A 72 -32.84 30.25 -33.50
CA HIS A 72 -32.17 29.23 -32.71
C HIS A 72 -31.25 28.36 -33.60
N PRO A 73 -29.93 28.28 -33.35
CA PRO A 73 -29.01 27.60 -34.25
C PRO A 73 -28.92 26.10 -33.98
N HIS A 74 -29.00 25.29 -35.05
CA HIS A 74 -28.95 23.82 -34.98
C HIS A 74 -27.95 23.21 -35.97
N HIS A 75 -27.47 22.00 -35.69
CA HIS A 75 -26.77 21.21 -36.69
C HIS A 75 -27.74 20.56 -37.69
N LYS A 76 -27.32 20.44 -38.96
CA LYS A 76 -28.16 19.85 -40.01
C LYS A 76 -28.37 18.34 -39.73
N GLY A 77 -29.59 17.97 -39.39
CA GLY A 77 -29.99 16.58 -39.11
C GLY A 77 -30.21 16.27 -37.63
N GLU A 78 -30.11 17.25 -36.75
CA GLU A 78 -30.39 17.15 -35.31
C GLU A 78 -31.91 17.27 -35.02
N ASP A 79 -32.40 16.54 -34.01
CA ASP A 79 -33.80 16.67 -33.55
C ASP A 79 -33.90 17.84 -32.56
N SER A 80 -34.27 19.00 -33.07
CA SER A 80 -34.29 20.25 -32.33
C SER A 80 -35.57 20.50 -31.51
N HIS A 81 -36.58 19.63 -31.58
CA HIS A 81 -37.95 19.97 -31.16
C HIS A 81 -38.04 20.51 -29.72
N MET A 82 -37.50 19.77 -28.73
CA MET A 82 -37.54 20.21 -27.33
C MET A 82 -36.68 21.45 -27.10
N ALA A 83 -35.55 21.57 -27.79
CA ALA A 83 -34.64 22.71 -27.65
C ALA A 83 -35.30 24.01 -28.19
N ASP A 84 -36.05 23.91 -29.29
CA ASP A 84 -36.83 25.02 -29.86
C ASP A 84 -38.04 25.44 -29.02
N GLU A 85 -38.70 24.48 -28.36
CA GLU A 85 -39.76 24.79 -27.39
C GLU A 85 -39.19 25.49 -26.16
N LEU A 86 -38.07 24.99 -25.61
CA LEU A 86 -37.38 25.61 -24.49
C LEU A 86 -36.81 26.99 -24.83
N TYR A 87 -36.26 27.19 -26.04
CA TYR A 87 -35.77 28.48 -26.51
C TYR A 87 -36.84 29.57 -26.51
N LYS A 88 -38.10 29.19 -26.81
CA LYS A 88 -39.28 30.07 -26.78
C LYS A 88 -39.83 30.26 -25.36
N LYS A 89 -39.79 29.21 -24.53
CA LYS A 89 -40.33 29.22 -23.16
C LYS A 89 -39.42 29.94 -22.15
N VAL A 90 -38.10 29.85 -22.32
CA VAL A 90 -37.09 30.30 -21.35
C VAL A 90 -36.15 31.30 -22.05
N ARG A 91 -36.46 32.60 -21.95
CA ARG A 91 -35.66 33.65 -22.59
C ARG A 91 -34.47 34.03 -21.71
N ILE A 92 -33.27 33.74 -22.17
CA ILE A 92 -32.02 34.02 -21.44
C ILE A 92 -31.27 35.18 -22.09
N LEU A 93 -30.97 36.22 -21.29
CA LEU A 93 -29.95 37.22 -21.60
C LEU A 93 -28.62 36.76 -21.03
N CYS A 94 -27.62 36.64 -21.89
CA CYS A 94 -26.26 36.30 -21.52
C CYS A 94 -25.41 37.57 -21.56
N TRP A 95 -24.92 38.03 -20.41
CA TRP A 95 -23.98 39.14 -20.36
C TRP A 95 -22.58 38.62 -20.06
N VAL A 96 -21.62 39.02 -20.89
CA VAL A 96 -20.25 38.51 -20.88
C VAL A 96 -19.32 39.60 -20.37
N MET A 97 -18.68 39.37 -19.23
CA MET A 97 -17.66 40.25 -18.68
C MET A 97 -16.39 40.18 -19.53
N THR A 98 -15.89 41.33 -19.96
CA THR A 98 -14.63 41.42 -20.72
C THR A 98 -13.89 42.74 -20.46
N GLY A 99 -12.79 42.94 -21.16
CA GLY A 99 -12.03 44.18 -21.19
C GLY A 99 -11.46 44.45 -22.60
N PRO A 100 -11.00 45.68 -22.89
CA PRO A 100 -10.61 46.09 -24.25
C PRO A 100 -9.55 45.18 -24.89
N ASN A 101 -8.57 44.74 -24.10
CA ASN A 101 -7.48 43.86 -24.56
C ASN A 101 -7.94 42.44 -24.95
N ASN A 102 -9.13 42.03 -24.52
CA ASN A 102 -9.67 40.67 -24.71
C ASN A 102 -10.70 40.59 -25.85
N LEU A 103 -11.17 41.71 -26.40
CA LEU A 103 -12.27 41.73 -27.38
C LEU A 103 -11.97 40.83 -28.60
N GLN A 104 -10.80 41.01 -29.21
CA GLN A 104 -10.38 40.20 -30.37
C GLN A 104 -9.77 38.83 -29.99
N LYS A 105 -9.24 38.68 -28.76
CA LYS A 105 -8.55 37.45 -28.31
C LYS A 105 -9.49 36.40 -27.71
N LYS A 106 -10.62 36.84 -27.15
CA LYS A 106 -11.54 36.00 -26.37
C LYS A 106 -13.01 36.28 -26.71
N ALA A 107 -13.48 37.52 -26.50
CA ALA A 107 -14.91 37.85 -26.61
C ALA A 107 -15.49 37.57 -28.01
N ARG A 108 -14.71 37.77 -29.08
CA ARG A 108 -15.09 37.36 -30.44
C ARG A 108 -15.36 35.86 -30.58
N HIS A 109 -14.61 35.01 -29.90
CA HIS A 109 -14.85 33.57 -29.90
C HIS A 109 -16.13 33.21 -29.13
N VAL A 110 -16.40 33.87 -28.00
CA VAL A 110 -17.68 33.74 -27.27
C VAL A 110 -18.86 34.15 -28.16
N LYS A 111 -18.77 35.29 -28.85
CA LYS A 111 -19.78 35.77 -29.83
C LYS A 111 -20.06 34.74 -30.93
N ASN A 112 -19.02 34.11 -31.46
CA ASN A 112 -19.14 33.20 -32.61
C ASN A 112 -19.47 31.74 -32.22
N THR A 113 -19.45 31.41 -30.92
CA THR A 113 -19.72 30.04 -30.40
C THR A 113 -21.02 30.00 -29.57
N TRP A 114 -20.93 29.68 -28.27
CA TRP A 114 -22.08 29.29 -27.45
C TRP A 114 -23.09 30.41 -27.19
N SER A 115 -22.65 31.68 -27.20
CA SER A 115 -23.56 32.81 -26.96
C SER A 115 -24.64 32.95 -28.04
N ARG A 116 -24.43 32.34 -29.23
CA ARG A 116 -25.45 32.19 -30.28
C ARG A 116 -26.67 31.38 -29.83
N HIS A 117 -26.60 30.62 -28.75
CA HIS A 117 -27.74 29.91 -28.19
C HIS A 117 -28.54 30.76 -27.19
N CYS A 118 -28.08 31.96 -26.84
CA CYS A 118 -28.83 32.90 -26.00
C CYS A 118 -29.93 33.63 -26.82
N ASN A 119 -30.89 34.27 -26.13
CA ASN A 119 -31.91 35.10 -26.77
C ASN A 119 -31.38 36.53 -26.98
N VAL A 120 -30.68 37.07 -25.98
CA VAL A 120 -29.99 38.37 -26.03
C VAL A 120 -28.56 38.20 -25.51
N VAL A 121 -27.59 38.86 -26.15
CA VAL A 121 -26.19 38.87 -25.71
C VAL A 121 -25.69 40.31 -25.56
N VAL A 122 -25.00 40.59 -24.45
CA VAL A 122 -24.39 41.90 -24.18
C VAL A 122 -22.95 41.73 -23.69
N PHE A 123 -21.98 42.38 -24.32
CA PHE A 123 -20.58 42.34 -23.90
C PHE A 123 -20.26 43.54 -23.01
N MET A 124 -19.91 43.29 -21.75
CA MET A 124 -19.69 44.33 -20.74
C MET A 124 -18.20 44.64 -20.61
N SER A 125 -17.82 45.89 -20.87
CA SER A 125 -16.43 46.36 -20.91
C SER A 125 -16.24 47.59 -20.01
N SER A 126 -15.01 47.96 -19.67
CA SER A 126 -14.72 49.24 -19.01
C SER A 126 -15.09 50.43 -19.90
N VAL A 127 -14.79 50.32 -21.20
CA VAL A 127 -15.04 51.34 -22.23
C VAL A 127 -15.83 50.75 -23.40
N GLU A 128 -16.61 51.60 -24.06
CA GLU A 128 -17.31 51.28 -25.30
C GLU A 128 -16.32 51.20 -26.46
N ASP A 129 -16.58 50.29 -27.39
CA ASP A 129 -15.76 50.03 -28.58
C ASP A 129 -16.63 50.22 -29.84
N PRO A 130 -16.18 50.96 -30.87
CA PRO A 130 -16.97 51.17 -32.08
C PRO A 130 -17.01 49.95 -33.02
N ASP A 131 -15.98 49.10 -32.98
CA ASP A 131 -15.78 47.97 -33.89
C ASP A 131 -16.29 46.64 -33.30
N PHE A 132 -16.53 46.57 -31.99
CA PHE A 132 -17.14 45.44 -31.30
C PHE A 132 -18.33 45.91 -30.43
N PRO A 133 -19.50 45.22 -30.43
CA PRO A 133 -20.70 45.66 -29.70
C PRO A 133 -20.55 45.49 -28.17
N THR A 134 -19.81 46.39 -27.53
CA THR A 134 -19.64 46.45 -26.09
C THR A 134 -20.51 47.53 -25.45
N VAL A 135 -20.82 47.35 -24.17
CA VAL A 135 -21.33 48.37 -23.26
C VAL A 135 -20.16 48.89 -22.43
N GLY A 136 -19.86 50.18 -22.55
CA GLY A 136 -18.87 50.85 -21.72
C GLY A 136 -19.41 51.18 -20.34
N LEU A 137 -19.02 50.40 -19.32
CA LEU A 137 -19.50 50.57 -17.94
C LEU A 137 -18.86 51.77 -17.21
N GLY A 138 -17.84 52.41 -17.76
CA GLY A 138 -17.17 53.57 -17.16
C GLY A 138 -16.41 53.25 -15.88
N THR A 139 -15.79 52.06 -15.81
CA THR A 139 -14.99 51.56 -14.69
C THR A 139 -13.51 51.42 -15.08
N LYS A 140 -12.63 51.14 -14.13
CA LYS A 140 -11.25 50.73 -14.42
C LYS A 140 -11.17 49.22 -14.74
N GLU A 141 -10.01 48.80 -15.23
CA GLU A 141 -9.61 47.38 -15.31
C GLU A 141 -8.89 46.95 -14.02
N GLY A 142 -8.97 45.67 -13.68
CA GLY A 142 -8.38 45.09 -12.46
C GLY A 142 -9.34 44.13 -11.74
N ARG A 143 -8.79 43.16 -10.97
CA ARG A 143 -9.61 42.21 -10.19
C ARG A 143 -10.41 42.91 -9.09
N ASP A 144 -9.84 43.94 -8.49
CA ASP A 144 -10.45 44.83 -7.48
C ASP A 144 -11.66 45.62 -8.01
N GLN A 145 -11.79 45.74 -9.34
CA GLN A 145 -12.88 46.44 -10.03
C GLN A 145 -13.99 45.51 -10.53
N LEU A 146 -13.81 44.17 -10.45
CA LEU A 146 -14.78 43.19 -10.96
C LEU A 146 -16.17 43.37 -10.36
N TYR A 147 -16.25 43.53 -9.04
CA TYR A 147 -17.52 43.74 -8.34
C TYR A 147 -18.26 45.01 -8.82
N TRP A 148 -17.53 46.11 -9.03
CA TRP A 148 -18.11 47.35 -9.56
C TRP A 148 -18.57 47.20 -11.02
N LYS A 149 -17.83 46.43 -11.84
CA LYS A 149 -18.28 46.06 -13.18
C LYS A 149 -19.57 45.22 -13.12
N THR A 150 -19.62 44.17 -12.29
CA THR A 150 -20.80 43.30 -12.15
C THR A 150 -22.04 44.07 -11.72
N ILE A 151 -21.95 44.94 -10.71
CA ILE A 151 -23.10 45.78 -10.29
C ILE A 151 -23.60 46.63 -11.46
N ARG A 152 -22.70 47.34 -12.16
CA ARG A 152 -23.09 48.20 -13.28
C ARG A 152 -23.66 47.40 -14.46
N ALA A 153 -23.11 46.22 -14.74
CA ALA A 153 -23.63 45.30 -15.74
C ALA A 153 -25.06 44.85 -15.42
N PHE A 154 -25.35 44.48 -14.17
CA PHE A 154 -26.70 44.09 -13.74
C PHE A 154 -27.69 45.24 -13.72
N HIS A 155 -27.28 46.44 -13.28
CA HIS A 155 -28.07 47.66 -13.43
C HIS A 155 -28.42 47.91 -14.91
N TYR A 156 -27.44 47.89 -15.80
CA TYR A 156 -27.65 48.09 -17.23
C TYR A 156 -28.61 47.03 -17.81
N ALA A 157 -28.39 45.75 -17.48
CA ALA A 157 -29.21 44.64 -17.95
C ALA A 157 -30.68 44.77 -17.52
N LEU A 158 -30.94 45.14 -16.27
CA LEU A 158 -32.31 45.37 -15.79
C LEU A 158 -32.94 46.61 -16.43
N GLU A 159 -32.22 47.73 -16.46
CA GLU A 159 -32.73 49.03 -16.92
C GLU A 159 -32.98 49.08 -18.44
N ASN A 160 -32.22 48.30 -19.24
CA ASN A 160 -32.33 48.30 -20.70
C ASN A 160 -33.04 47.06 -21.28
N HIS A 161 -32.93 45.90 -20.62
CA HIS A 161 -33.34 44.60 -21.16
C HIS A 161 -34.25 43.80 -20.21
N GLY A 162 -34.73 44.41 -19.11
CA GLY A 162 -35.52 43.75 -18.08
C GLY A 162 -36.80 43.07 -18.56
N ASP A 163 -37.42 43.55 -19.65
CA ASP A 163 -38.64 42.96 -20.24
C ASP A 163 -38.39 42.02 -21.43
N GLU A 164 -37.16 42.02 -21.94
CA GLU A 164 -36.74 41.27 -23.13
C GLU A 164 -36.28 39.85 -22.79
N ALA A 165 -35.87 39.62 -21.54
CA ALA A 165 -35.45 38.32 -21.00
C ALA A 165 -36.11 37.99 -19.65
N ASP A 166 -36.13 36.70 -19.35
CA ASP A 166 -36.69 36.10 -18.14
C ASP A 166 -35.59 35.72 -17.14
N TRP A 167 -34.42 35.36 -17.66
CA TRP A 167 -33.23 34.93 -16.91
C TRP A 167 -31.97 35.67 -17.37
N PHE A 168 -31.09 35.98 -16.44
CA PHE A 168 -29.91 36.83 -16.64
C PHE A 168 -28.64 36.08 -16.23
N LEU A 169 -27.90 35.56 -17.20
CA LEU A 169 -26.67 34.79 -17.01
C LEU A 169 -25.44 35.70 -17.04
N LYS A 170 -24.63 35.65 -15.96
CA LYS A 170 -23.26 36.17 -15.92
C LYS A 170 -22.29 35.10 -16.42
N ALA A 171 -21.44 35.47 -17.36
CA ALA A 171 -20.31 34.67 -17.82
C ALA A 171 -19.06 35.56 -18.01
N ASP A 172 -17.87 34.99 -17.96
CA ASP A 172 -16.61 35.67 -18.28
C ASP A 172 -16.15 35.33 -19.71
N ASP A 173 -15.18 36.09 -20.24
CA ASP A 173 -14.71 35.93 -21.62
C ASP A 173 -13.91 34.63 -21.90
N ASP A 174 -13.66 33.82 -20.87
CA ASP A 174 -13.13 32.45 -20.94
C ASP A 174 -14.12 31.37 -20.44
N THR A 175 -15.38 31.72 -20.16
CA THR A 175 -16.44 30.75 -19.82
C THR A 175 -17.05 30.11 -21.09
N TYR A 176 -17.40 28.82 -21.00
CA TYR A 176 -18.20 28.11 -22.01
C TYR A 176 -19.49 27.55 -21.40
N VAL A 177 -20.64 27.74 -22.04
CA VAL A 177 -21.95 27.35 -21.49
C VAL A 177 -22.79 26.60 -22.53
N VAL A 178 -23.27 25.41 -22.19
CA VAL A 178 -24.28 24.70 -23.00
C VAL A 178 -25.66 25.26 -22.64
N VAL A 179 -26.07 26.33 -23.33
CA VAL A 179 -27.25 27.14 -22.97
C VAL A 179 -28.55 26.31 -22.99
N ASP A 180 -28.64 25.28 -23.81
CA ASP A 180 -29.84 24.45 -23.92
C ASP A 180 -29.99 23.48 -22.74
N ASN A 181 -28.88 22.98 -22.19
CA ASN A 181 -28.87 22.28 -20.90
C ASN A 181 -29.21 23.25 -19.76
N LEU A 182 -28.76 24.51 -19.83
CA LEU A 182 -29.15 25.53 -18.86
C LEU A 182 -30.66 25.81 -18.89
N ARG A 183 -31.27 25.90 -20.08
CA ARG A 183 -32.74 26.01 -20.21
C ARG A 183 -33.47 24.84 -19.58
N TRP A 184 -32.95 23.62 -19.68
CA TRP A 184 -33.53 22.45 -19.03
C TRP A 184 -33.61 22.60 -17.51
N VAL A 185 -32.54 23.08 -16.86
CA VAL A 185 -32.52 23.37 -15.42
C VAL A 185 -33.53 24.47 -15.06
N LEU A 186 -33.57 25.54 -15.84
CA LEU A 186 -34.42 26.71 -15.58
C LEU A 186 -35.91 26.47 -15.90
N ALA A 187 -36.25 25.51 -16.77
CA ALA A 187 -37.61 25.25 -17.23
C ALA A 187 -38.60 24.78 -16.14
N ASN A 188 -38.07 24.36 -14.98
CA ASN A 188 -38.81 23.96 -13.79
C ASN A 188 -39.15 25.13 -12.83
N HIS A 189 -38.63 26.33 -13.09
CA HIS A 189 -38.77 27.51 -12.23
C HIS A 189 -39.46 28.67 -12.95
N THR A 190 -40.13 29.53 -12.20
CA THR A 190 -40.73 30.77 -12.72
C THR A 190 -39.76 31.96 -12.62
N PRO A 191 -39.71 32.87 -13.62
CA PRO A 191 -38.88 34.08 -13.58
C PRO A 191 -39.21 35.04 -12.41
N GLU A 192 -40.40 34.91 -11.85
CA GLU A 192 -40.92 35.68 -10.72
C GLU A 192 -40.47 35.11 -9.35
N GLU A 193 -39.94 33.89 -9.29
CA GLU A 193 -39.30 33.37 -8.08
C GLU A 193 -38.00 34.16 -7.80
N PRO A 194 -37.74 34.63 -6.57
CA PRO A 194 -36.48 35.27 -6.22
C PRO A 194 -35.38 34.21 -6.02
N ILE A 195 -34.88 33.64 -7.11
CA ILE A 195 -33.93 32.52 -7.13
C ILE A 195 -32.76 32.76 -8.08
N TYR A 196 -31.60 32.20 -7.76
CA TYR A 196 -30.40 32.21 -8.60
C TYR A 196 -29.65 30.87 -8.52
N PHE A 197 -28.98 30.50 -9.60
CA PHE A 197 -28.30 29.21 -9.78
C PHE A 197 -26.85 29.40 -10.20
N GLY A 198 -25.99 28.45 -9.83
CA GLY A 198 -24.56 28.45 -10.15
C GLY A 198 -23.82 27.39 -9.35
N ARG A 199 -22.48 27.46 -9.31
CA ARG A 199 -21.69 26.56 -8.47
C ARG A 199 -21.72 27.00 -7.00
N ARG A 200 -22.54 26.35 -6.18
CA ARG A 200 -22.75 26.72 -4.78
C ARG A 200 -21.56 26.35 -3.88
N PHE A 201 -20.93 27.36 -3.28
CA PHE A 201 -19.95 27.25 -2.21
C PHE A 201 -20.57 27.57 -0.85
N LYS A 202 -20.08 26.90 0.20
CA LYS A 202 -20.58 26.92 1.58
C LYS A 202 -19.96 27.98 2.50
N PRO A 203 -18.65 28.31 2.42
CA PRO A 203 -18.07 29.25 3.37
C PRO A 203 -18.70 30.64 3.33
N TYR A 204 -18.59 31.40 4.42
CA TYR A 204 -18.86 32.85 4.51
C TYR A 204 -20.31 33.37 4.31
N THR A 205 -21.29 32.54 3.93
CA THR A 205 -22.73 32.89 3.84
C THR A 205 -23.59 31.73 4.33
N LYS A 206 -24.72 31.98 5.01
CA LYS A 206 -25.50 30.88 5.62
C LYS A 206 -26.18 30.01 4.56
N GLN A 207 -26.74 30.62 3.53
CA GLN A 207 -27.22 29.91 2.34
C GLN A 207 -26.10 29.55 1.34
N GLY A 208 -24.85 29.92 1.61
CA GLY A 208 -23.76 29.85 0.63
C GLY A 208 -23.87 30.92 -0.47
N TYR A 209 -22.94 30.85 -1.43
CA TYR A 209 -22.81 31.78 -2.56
C TYR A 209 -22.46 31.02 -3.85
N MET A 210 -22.67 31.62 -5.02
CA MET A 210 -22.37 30.97 -6.31
C MET A 210 -21.02 31.45 -6.83
N SER A 211 -20.11 30.54 -7.18
CA SER A 211 -18.76 30.88 -7.65
C SER A 211 -18.79 31.71 -8.93
N GLY A 212 -18.05 32.83 -8.95
CA GLY A 212 -18.03 33.76 -10.07
C GLY A 212 -17.41 33.17 -11.35
N GLY A 213 -16.38 32.32 -11.21
CA GLY A 213 -15.66 31.71 -12.34
C GLY A 213 -16.41 30.55 -13.02
N ALA A 214 -17.41 29.97 -12.36
CA ALA A 214 -18.32 29.00 -13.00
C ALA A 214 -19.44 29.67 -13.81
N GLY A 215 -19.60 31.00 -13.68
CA GLY A 215 -20.81 31.70 -14.06
C GLY A 215 -21.99 31.42 -13.12
N TYR A 216 -23.00 32.28 -13.19
CA TYR A 216 -24.24 32.14 -12.41
C TYR A 216 -25.40 32.87 -13.10
N VAL A 217 -26.62 32.37 -12.90
CA VAL A 217 -27.84 32.88 -13.55
C VAL A 217 -28.88 33.32 -12.52
N LEU A 218 -29.47 34.49 -12.74
CA LEU A 218 -30.51 35.08 -11.90
C LEU A 218 -31.86 35.01 -12.61
N SER A 219 -32.93 34.81 -11.85
CA SER A 219 -34.29 35.13 -12.31
C SER A 219 -34.49 36.64 -12.44
N LYS A 220 -35.52 37.06 -13.19
CA LYS A 220 -35.92 38.46 -13.33
C LYS A 220 -36.21 39.12 -11.97
N GLU A 221 -36.94 38.45 -11.07
CA GLU A 221 -37.21 38.99 -9.73
C GLU A 221 -35.94 39.04 -8.85
N ALA A 222 -35.03 38.06 -8.94
CA ALA A 222 -33.76 38.11 -8.22
C ALA A 222 -32.89 39.30 -8.65
N LEU A 223 -32.78 39.55 -9.96
CA LEU A 223 -32.06 40.71 -10.50
C LEU A 223 -32.68 42.04 -10.03
N LYS A 224 -34.01 42.14 -10.07
CA LYS A 224 -34.74 43.33 -9.61
C LYS A 224 -34.47 43.62 -8.13
N ARG A 225 -34.59 42.61 -7.25
CA ARG A 225 -34.30 42.73 -5.81
C ARG A 225 -32.86 43.12 -5.53
N PHE A 226 -31.92 42.55 -6.27
CA PHE A 226 -30.49 42.90 -6.16
C PHE A 226 -30.28 44.39 -6.47
N VAL A 227 -30.73 44.86 -7.64
CA VAL A 227 -30.60 46.26 -8.07
C VAL A 227 -31.31 47.23 -7.11
N ASP A 228 -32.54 46.92 -6.68
CA ASP A 228 -33.27 47.75 -5.73
C ASP A 228 -32.62 47.70 -4.32
N GLY A 229 -31.93 46.62 -3.96
CA GLY A 229 -31.10 46.51 -2.76
C GLY A 229 -29.95 47.52 -2.71
N PHE A 230 -29.33 47.85 -3.84
CA PHE A 230 -28.33 48.94 -3.89
C PHE A 230 -28.97 50.33 -3.87
N LYS A 231 -30.09 50.54 -4.58
CA LYS A 231 -30.84 51.81 -4.54
C LYS A 231 -31.31 52.16 -3.13
N THR A 232 -31.74 51.15 -2.37
CA THR A 232 -32.19 51.26 -0.97
C THR A 232 -31.06 51.19 0.06
N LYS A 233 -29.82 50.95 -0.36
CA LYS A 233 -28.61 50.77 0.48
C LYS A 233 -28.66 49.56 1.44
N VAL A 234 -29.55 48.59 1.20
CA VAL A 234 -29.55 47.28 1.89
C VAL A 234 -28.29 46.49 1.50
N CYS A 235 -27.89 46.59 0.23
CA CYS A 235 -26.61 46.08 -0.26
C CYS A 235 -25.58 47.19 -0.37
N THR A 236 -24.35 46.87 0.04
CA THR A 236 -23.19 47.76 0.09
C THR A 236 -21.94 46.99 -0.31
N HIS A 237 -20.87 47.69 -0.66
CA HIS A 237 -19.57 47.06 -0.95
C HIS A 237 -18.96 46.46 0.34
N THR A 238 -19.06 45.14 0.53
CA THR A 238 -18.55 44.43 1.72
C THR A 238 -17.16 43.83 1.54
N THR A 239 -16.77 43.48 0.31
CA THR A 239 -15.47 42.88 -0.02
C THR A 239 -15.11 43.13 -1.48
N HIS A 240 -13.84 43.01 -1.84
CA HIS A 240 -13.36 43.03 -3.23
C HIS A 240 -13.61 41.70 -3.97
N VAL A 241 -14.01 40.64 -3.25
CA VAL A 241 -14.36 39.33 -3.81
C VAL A 241 -15.80 39.36 -4.33
N GLU A 242 -15.94 39.44 -5.65
CA GLU A 242 -17.21 39.73 -6.35
C GLU A 242 -18.34 38.75 -6.03
N ASP A 243 -18.05 37.46 -6.06
CA ASP A 243 -19.04 36.38 -5.92
C ASP A 243 -19.52 36.19 -4.47
N LEU A 244 -18.61 36.37 -3.51
CA LEU A 244 -18.94 36.44 -2.09
C LEU A 244 -19.82 37.66 -1.76
N ALA A 245 -19.45 38.85 -2.26
CA ALA A 245 -20.26 40.07 -2.06
C ALA A 245 -21.65 39.93 -2.72
N MET A 246 -21.71 39.29 -3.88
CA MET A 246 -22.94 38.93 -4.59
C MET A 246 -23.84 38.03 -3.72
N GLY A 247 -23.31 36.91 -3.21
CA GLY A 247 -24.05 35.99 -2.34
C GLY A 247 -24.56 36.64 -1.04
N GLN A 248 -23.73 37.48 -0.41
CA GLN A 248 -24.11 38.25 0.77
C GLN A 248 -25.25 39.25 0.50
N CYS A 249 -25.27 39.88 -0.68
CA CYS A 249 -26.38 40.74 -1.08
C CYS A 249 -27.65 39.92 -1.32
N MET A 250 -27.56 38.80 -2.06
CA MET A 250 -28.71 37.93 -2.34
C MET A 250 -29.39 37.42 -1.07
N GLU A 251 -28.62 37.00 -0.06
CA GLU A 251 -29.15 36.59 1.24
C GLU A 251 -29.90 37.74 1.94
N LYS A 252 -29.37 38.98 1.89
CA LYS A 252 -30.01 40.17 2.49
C LYS A 252 -31.29 40.61 1.77
N VAL A 253 -31.37 40.46 0.45
CA VAL A 253 -32.57 40.84 -0.34
C VAL A 253 -33.59 39.70 -0.46
N GLY A 254 -33.40 38.59 0.27
CA GLY A 254 -34.32 37.47 0.28
C GLY A 254 -34.40 36.73 -1.06
N VAL A 255 -33.25 36.56 -1.72
CA VAL A 255 -33.08 35.74 -2.93
C VAL A 255 -32.43 34.42 -2.54
N VAL A 256 -33.06 33.31 -2.93
CA VAL A 256 -32.70 31.95 -2.54
C VAL A 256 -31.64 31.36 -3.46
N ALA A 257 -30.59 30.78 -2.89
CA ALA A 257 -29.62 29.96 -3.62
C ALA A 257 -30.24 28.61 -4.05
N GLY A 258 -30.55 28.48 -5.33
CA GLY A 258 -31.14 27.28 -5.93
C GLY A 258 -30.16 26.11 -6.07
N ASP A 259 -30.70 24.90 -6.23
CA ASP A 259 -29.90 23.71 -6.56
C ASP A 259 -29.83 23.56 -8.09
N ALA A 260 -28.61 23.63 -8.63
CA ALA A 260 -28.37 23.58 -10.08
C ALA A 260 -28.02 22.17 -10.58
N ARG A 261 -27.94 21.18 -9.69
CA ARG A 261 -27.50 19.82 -10.03
C ARG A 261 -28.51 19.12 -10.94
N ASP A 262 -28.04 18.15 -11.71
CA ASP A 262 -28.88 17.37 -12.61
C ASP A 262 -29.80 16.38 -11.88
N THR A 263 -30.64 15.66 -12.62
CA THR A 263 -31.56 14.65 -12.08
C THR A 263 -30.89 13.48 -11.35
N VAL A 264 -29.56 13.34 -11.47
CA VAL A 264 -28.72 12.33 -10.79
C VAL A 264 -27.87 12.99 -9.68
N LEU A 265 -28.21 14.22 -9.29
CA LEU A 265 -27.52 15.03 -8.28
C LEU A 265 -26.06 15.37 -8.62
N ARG A 266 -25.69 15.36 -9.90
CA ARG A 266 -24.36 15.74 -10.39
C ARG A 266 -24.28 17.24 -10.63
N GLU A 267 -23.11 17.81 -10.36
CA GLU A 267 -22.81 19.21 -10.61
C GLU A 267 -22.90 19.57 -12.10
N THR A 268 -23.46 20.75 -12.41
CA THR A 268 -23.60 21.28 -13.78
C THR A 268 -22.84 22.59 -14.01
N PHE A 269 -22.46 23.27 -12.92
CA PHE A 269 -21.62 24.47 -12.93
C PHE A 269 -20.23 24.14 -12.38
N HIS A 270 -19.21 24.47 -13.17
CA HIS A 270 -17.83 24.01 -12.98
C HIS A 270 -16.87 25.21 -12.90
N PRO A 271 -16.14 25.41 -11.79
CA PRO A 271 -15.32 26.61 -11.57
C PRO A 271 -13.88 26.47 -12.11
N PHE A 272 -13.55 25.35 -12.78
CA PHE A 272 -12.23 25.06 -13.31
C PHE A 272 -12.30 24.72 -14.80
N VAL A 273 -11.15 24.82 -15.48
CA VAL A 273 -11.04 24.47 -16.91
C VAL A 273 -11.41 22.99 -17.15
N PRO A 274 -12.00 22.63 -18.30
CA PRO A 274 -12.48 21.27 -18.57
C PRO A 274 -11.41 20.18 -18.38
N GLU A 275 -10.15 20.47 -18.72
CA GLU A 275 -9.03 19.55 -18.50
C GLU A 275 -8.91 19.12 -17.03
N GLN A 276 -9.00 20.05 -16.08
CA GLN A 276 -8.89 19.74 -14.65
C GLN A 276 -10.05 18.87 -14.16
N HIS A 277 -11.24 18.98 -14.76
CA HIS A 277 -12.36 18.07 -14.47
C HIS A 277 -12.23 16.68 -15.12
N LEU A 278 -11.39 16.53 -16.16
CA LEU A 278 -11.19 15.28 -16.90
C LEU A 278 -9.94 14.50 -16.48
N THR A 279 -8.87 15.18 -16.06
CA THR A 279 -7.54 14.57 -15.82
C THR A 279 -7.07 14.62 -14.37
N SER A 280 -7.57 15.57 -13.56
CA SER A 280 -7.00 15.85 -12.24
C SER A 280 -7.79 15.21 -11.10
N LYS A 281 -7.12 14.40 -10.28
CA LYS A 281 -7.65 13.95 -8.97
C LYS A 281 -7.23 14.95 -7.90
N PHE A 282 -8.13 15.85 -7.50
CA PHE A 282 -7.87 16.78 -6.41
C PHE A 282 -7.73 16.03 -5.07
N PRO A 283 -6.61 16.16 -4.33
CA PRO A 283 -6.47 15.48 -3.04
C PRO A 283 -7.53 15.98 -2.06
N LYS A 284 -8.02 15.14 -1.14
CA LYS A 284 -9.10 15.50 -0.18
C LYS A 284 -8.76 16.66 0.76
N SER A 285 -7.48 17.04 0.85
CA SER A 285 -6.99 18.24 1.56
C SER A 285 -7.10 19.54 0.76
N PHE A 286 -7.42 19.49 -0.53
CA PHE A 286 -7.58 20.66 -1.39
C PHE A 286 -8.84 21.44 -1.01
N TRP A 287 -8.75 22.77 -0.95
CA TRP A 287 -9.80 23.66 -0.45
C TRP A 287 -11.17 23.46 -1.12
N TYR A 288 -11.19 23.04 -2.39
CA TYR A 288 -12.41 22.79 -3.15
C TYR A 288 -13.36 21.81 -2.45
N TRP A 289 -12.82 20.78 -1.79
CA TRP A 289 -13.62 19.78 -1.06
C TRP A 289 -14.35 20.38 0.16
N SER A 290 -13.72 21.32 0.88
CA SER A 290 -14.36 21.99 2.03
C SER A 290 -15.24 23.18 1.62
N TYR A 291 -15.04 23.70 0.41
CA TYR A 291 -15.84 24.80 -0.14
C TYR A 291 -17.15 24.35 -0.78
N CYS A 292 -17.23 23.14 -1.34
CA CYS A 292 -18.45 22.65 -1.99
C CYS A 292 -19.63 22.56 -1.00
N TYR A 293 -20.79 23.10 -1.39
CA TYR A 293 -22.00 23.02 -0.58
C TYR A 293 -22.62 21.62 -0.59
N TYR A 294 -22.61 20.96 -1.75
CA TYR A 294 -23.02 19.57 -1.91
C TYR A 294 -21.80 18.65 -1.85
N PRO A 295 -21.92 17.43 -1.27
CA PRO A 295 -20.86 16.43 -1.34
C PRO A 295 -20.54 16.09 -2.80
N ILE A 296 -19.27 16.11 -3.17
CA ILE A 296 -18.84 15.73 -4.53
C ILE A 296 -19.06 14.22 -4.70
N SER A 297 -19.98 13.85 -5.58
CA SER A 297 -20.15 12.48 -6.05
C SER A 297 -19.07 12.16 -7.10
N GLU A 298 -17.98 11.50 -6.70
CA GLU A 298 -17.12 10.81 -7.66
C GLU A 298 -17.93 9.74 -8.41
N PRO A 299 -17.68 9.49 -9.72
CA PRO A 299 -18.27 8.33 -10.39
C PRO A 299 -17.90 7.06 -9.61
N GLY A 300 -18.90 6.22 -9.35
CA GLY A 300 -18.78 5.11 -8.39
C GLY A 300 -17.56 4.22 -8.67
N MET A 301 -16.66 4.17 -7.68
CA MET A 301 -15.46 3.33 -7.68
C MET A 301 -15.79 1.89 -8.07
N ALA A 302 -15.03 1.35 -9.03
CA ALA A 302 -15.24 -0.01 -9.52
C ALA A 302 -15.10 -1.05 -8.39
N GLN A 303 -15.82 -2.17 -8.48
CA GLN A 303 -15.68 -3.32 -7.58
C GLN A 303 -14.21 -3.75 -7.48
N TRP A 304 -13.48 -3.72 -8.60
CA TRP A 304 -12.03 -3.98 -8.63
C TRP A 304 -11.20 -2.97 -7.83
N GLU A 305 -11.53 -1.68 -7.91
CA GLU A 305 -10.81 -0.62 -7.20
C GLU A 305 -11.07 -0.69 -5.69
N LYS A 306 -12.27 -1.12 -5.28
CA LYS A 306 -12.61 -1.41 -3.88
C LYS A 306 -11.82 -2.59 -3.33
N LEU A 307 -11.76 -3.71 -4.07
CA LEU A 307 -10.96 -4.87 -3.70
C LEU A 307 -9.49 -4.51 -3.49
N ARG A 308 -8.92 -3.70 -4.39
CA ARG A 308 -7.53 -3.22 -4.32
C ARG A 308 -7.24 -2.27 -3.15
N GLN A 309 -8.24 -1.86 -2.38
CA GLN A 309 -8.12 -1.02 -1.18
C GLN A 309 -8.33 -1.79 0.12
N LEU A 310 -8.64 -3.09 0.06
CA LEU A 310 -8.76 -3.94 1.24
C LEU A 310 -7.39 -4.22 1.88
N GLU A 311 -7.40 -4.68 3.12
CA GLU A 311 -6.19 -5.13 3.82
C GLU A 311 -5.52 -6.33 3.13
N SER A 312 -4.23 -6.52 3.40
CA SER A 312 -3.38 -7.56 2.77
C SER A 312 -3.95 -8.99 2.87
N VAL A 313 -4.69 -9.28 3.93
CA VAL A 313 -5.37 -10.57 4.15
C VAL A 313 -6.43 -10.85 3.07
N TYR A 314 -7.17 -9.83 2.64
CA TYR A 314 -8.18 -9.95 1.59
C TYR A 314 -7.57 -9.84 0.20
N LEU A 315 -6.53 -9.02 0.02
CA LEU A 315 -5.77 -8.99 -1.24
C LEU A 315 -5.18 -10.38 -1.56
N THR A 316 -4.66 -11.08 -0.55
CA THR A 316 -4.19 -12.46 -0.72
C THR A 316 -5.30 -13.41 -1.19
N GLN A 317 -6.54 -13.25 -0.70
CA GLN A 317 -7.69 -14.03 -1.18
C GLN A 317 -8.09 -13.69 -2.62
N VAL A 318 -7.91 -12.43 -3.05
CA VAL A 318 -8.10 -12.02 -4.45
C VAL A 318 -7.00 -12.64 -5.33
N ASP A 319 -5.75 -12.61 -4.90
CA ASP A 319 -4.65 -13.26 -5.64
C ASP A 319 -4.88 -14.77 -5.77
N GLU A 320 -5.30 -15.45 -4.69
CA GLU A 320 -5.66 -16.87 -4.71
C GLU A 320 -6.87 -17.19 -5.60
N LEU A 321 -7.85 -16.28 -5.71
CA LEU A 321 -8.99 -16.43 -6.62
C LEU A 321 -8.53 -16.43 -8.09
N TYR A 322 -7.50 -15.65 -8.43
CA TYR A 322 -6.99 -15.45 -9.78
C TYR A 322 -5.74 -16.28 -10.15
N ASP A 323 -5.26 -17.16 -9.25
CA ASP A 323 -4.10 -18.05 -9.44
C ASP A 323 -4.26 -19.09 -10.57
N GLY A 324 -5.48 -19.28 -11.09
CA GLY A 324 -5.79 -20.25 -12.16
C GLY A 324 -5.99 -19.65 -13.57
N ASP A 325 -5.62 -20.41 -14.60
CA ASP A 325 -5.80 -20.11 -16.05
C ASP A 325 -7.28 -20.02 -16.54
N ALA A 326 -8.25 -19.87 -15.63
CA ALA A 326 -9.68 -19.80 -15.93
C ALA A 326 -10.10 -18.42 -16.47
N PHE A 327 -9.70 -17.35 -15.78
CA PHE A 327 -9.93 -15.96 -16.17
C PHE A 327 -8.74 -15.06 -15.73
N PRO A 328 -8.00 -14.43 -16.65
CA PRO A 328 -6.76 -13.71 -16.29
C PRO A 328 -7.01 -12.41 -15.50
N MET A 329 -6.26 -12.23 -14.40
CA MET A 329 -6.30 -11.03 -13.56
C MET A 329 -6.01 -9.73 -14.34
N ASP A 330 -5.08 -9.75 -15.29
CA ASP A 330 -4.77 -8.62 -16.18
C ASP A 330 -6.03 -8.15 -16.93
N VAL A 331 -6.82 -9.09 -17.46
CA VAL A 331 -8.06 -8.79 -18.20
C VAL A 331 -9.11 -8.21 -17.25
N ARG A 332 -9.27 -8.81 -16.06
CA ARG A 332 -10.11 -8.27 -14.99
C ARG A 332 -9.74 -6.84 -14.62
N HIS A 333 -8.44 -6.53 -14.57
CA HIS A 333 -7.90 -5.24 -14.17
C HIS A 333 -8.10 -4.17 -15.23
N TYR A 334 -7.59 -4.37 -16.45
CA TYR A 334 -7.61 -3.34 -17.49
C TYR A 334 -9.00 -3.11 -18.11
N LEU A 335 -9.89 -4.11 -18.02
CA LEU A 335 -11.29 -3.99 -18.47
C LEU A 335 -12.30 -3.89 -17.31
N ALA A 336 -11.85 -3.62 -16.08
CA ALA A 336 -12.68 -3.69 -14.88
C ALA A 336 -14.03 -2.97 -15.01
N HIS A 337 -14.01 -1.70 -15.42
CA HIS A 337 -15.20 -0.87 -15.57
C HIS A 337 -16.14 -1.35 -16.68
N TRP A 338 -15.59 -1.90 -17.78
CA TRP A 338 -16.41 -2.49 -18.84
C TRP A 338 -17.04 -3.81 -18.38
N ILE A 339 -16.26 -4.71 -17.77
CA ILE A 339 -16.73 -5.99 -17.27
C ILE A 339 -17.86 -5.78 -16.25
N GLU A 340 -17.67 -4.89 -15.28
CA GLU A 340 -18.65 -4.65 -14.20
C GLU A 340 -19.96 -3.99 -14.67
N SER A 341 -19.97 -3.37 -15.86
CA SER A 341 -21.16 -2.73 -16.43
C SER A 341 -22.00 -3.66 -17.32
N GLN A 342 -21.60 -4.91 -17.55
CA GLN A 342 -22.37 -5.87 -18.37
C GLN A 342 -23.28 -6.79 -17.53
N ASP A 343 -24.41 -7.18 -18.10
CA ASP A 343 -25.35 -8.16 -17.53
C ASP A 343 -24.92 -9.60 -17.83
N TRP A 344 -23.93 -10.09 -17.07
CA TRP A 344 -23.43 -11.46 -17.20
C TRP A 344 -24.43 -12.54 -16.80
N ASP A 345 -25.38 -12.23 -15.90
CA ASP A 345 -26.40 -13.18 -15.44
C ASP A 345 -27.42 -13.50 -16.55
N ARG A 346 -27.77 -12.48 -17.37
CA ARG A 346 -28.50 -12.72 -18.62
C ARG A 346 -27.65 -13.46 -19.65
N ALA A 347 -26.40 -13.05 -19.85
CA ALA A 347 -25.50 -13.68 -20.83
C ALA A 347 -25.18 -15.16 -20.52
N ALA A 348 -25.21 -15.56 -19.24
CA ALA A 348 -25.07 -16.97 -18.83
C ALA A 348 -26.24 -17.87 -19.33
N ARG A 349 -27.39 -17.27 -19.70
CA ARG A 349 -28.63 -17.97 -20.10
C ARG A 349 -29.07 -17.72 -21.55
N ASP A 350 -28.55 -16.67 -22.19
CA ASP A 350 -28.97 -16.18 -23.51
C ASP A 350 -27.76 -16.17 -24.45
N HIS A 351 -27.73 -17.12 -25.41
CA HIS A 351 -26.57 -17.32 -26.30
C HIS A 351 -26.30 -16.11 -27.22
N ASP A 352 -27.34 -15.42 -27.68
CA ASP A 352 -27.17 -14.27 -28.58
C ASP A 352 -26.54 -13.09 -27.83
N VAL A 353 -26.98 -12.84 -26.59
CA VAL A 353 -26.36 -11.85 -25.70
C VAL A 353 -24.93 -12.25 -25.34
N ALA A 354 -24.68 -13.54 -25.07
CA ALA A 354 -23.33 -14.06 -24.81
C ALA A 354 -22.38 -13.85 -26.00
N MET A 355 -22.84 -14.11 -27.23
CA MET A 355 -22.04 -13.88 -28.44
C MET A 355 -21.73 -12.39 -28.65
N VAL A 356 -22.70 -11.50 -28.43
CA VAL A 356 -22.47 -10.04 -28.53
C VAL A 356 -21.41 -9.59 -27.50
N LEU A 357 -21.57 -9.95 -26.23
CA LEU A 357 -20.60 -9.58 -25.19
C LEU A 357 -19.22 -10.21 -25.43
N PHE A 358 -19.15 -11.43 -25.96
CA PHE A 358 -17.90 -12.08 -26.34
C PHE A 358 -17.15 -11.30 -27.43
N GLN A 359 -17.83 -10.88 -28.51
CA GLN A 359 -17.19 -10.09 -29.55
C GLN A 359 -16.72 -8.72 -29.03
N VAL A 360 -17.54 -8.05 -28.21
CA VAL A 360 -17.18 -6.75 -27.61
C VAL A 360 -16.02 -6.90 -26.59
N LEU A 361 -15.89 -8.03 -25.89
CA LEU A 361 -14.71 -8.33 -25.07
C LEU A 361 -13.44 -8.45 -25.93
N LEU A 362 -13.50 -9.16 -27.07
CA LEU A 362 -12.35 -9.30 -27.98
C LEU A 362 -11.94 -7.96 -28.60
N GLU A 363 -12.90 -7.10 -28.95
CA GLU A 363 -12.65 -5.75 -29.45
C GLU A 363 -12.01 -4.86 -28.36
N ASN A 364 -12.53 -4.91 -27.13
CA ASN A 364 -11.94 -4.19 -26.00
C ASN A 364 -10.47 -4.61 -25.73
N LEU A 365 -10.14 -5.90 -25.91
CA LEU A 365 -8.75 -6.37 -25.82
C LEU A 365 -7.86 -5.82 -26.95
N ASP A 366 -8.36 -5.68 -28.17
CA ASP A 366 -7.63 -5.00 -29.26
C ASP A 366 -7.42 -3.50 -28.97
N ILE A 367 -8.41 -2.85 -28.36
CA ILE A 367 -8.30 -1.45 -27.92
C ILE A 367 -7.23 -1.30 -26.82
N GLN A 368 -7.21 -2.16 -25.78
CA GLN A 368 -6.16 -2.09 -24.75
C GLN A 368 -4.77 -2.41 -25.32
N HIS A 369 -4.66 -3.43 -26.18
CA HIS A 369 -3.41 -3.71 -26.88
C HIS A 369 -2.92 -2.49 -27.67
N SER A 370 -3.82 -1.80 -28.37
CA SER A 370 -3.48 -0.59 -29.14
C SER A 370 -3.04 0.57 -28.25
N ARG A 371 -3.67 0.73 -27.07
CA ARG A 371 -3.24 1.70 -26.04
C ARG A 371 -1.83 1.40 -25.53
N PHE A 372 -1.50 0.14 -25.22
CA PHE A 372 -0.15 -0.24 -24.77
C PHE A 372 0.93 -0.01 -25.84
N VAL A 373 0.59 -0.18 -27.12
CA VAL A 373 1.50 0.16 -28.23
C VAL A 373 1.73 1.67 -28.34
N GLN A 374 0.70 2.49 -28.11
CA GLN A 374 0.79 3.96 -28.20
C GLN A 374 1.41 4.62 -26.95
N GLY A 375 1.14 4.10 -25.75
CA GLY A 375 1.61 4.65 -24.48
C GLY A 375 3.06 4.33 -24.11
N GLY A 376 3.77 3.55 -24.93
CA GLY A 376 5.15 3.11 -24.63
C GLY A 376 5.25 2.10 -23.48
N GLU A 377 4.14 1.46 -23.11
CA GLU A 377 4.10 0.49 -22.02
C GLU A 377 4.81 -0.84 -22.38
N SER A 378 5.16 -1.59 -21.33
CA SER A 378 5.97 -2.81 -21.42
C SER A 378 5.50 -3.78 -22.51
N PHE A 379 6.45 -4.24 -23.32
CA PHE A 379 6.26 -5.31 -24.32
C PHE A 379 5.60 -6.57 -23.73
N LEU A 380 5.80 -6.84 -22.43
CA LEU A 380 5.16 -7.94 -21.72
C LEU A 380 3.63 -7.80 -21.68
N LEU A 381 3.09 -6.60 -21.41
CA LEU A 381 1.64 -6.35 -21.38
C LEU A 381 1.03 -6.48 -22.78
N GLN A 382 1.72 -5.99 -23.80
CA GLN A 382 1.33 -6.16 -25.21
C GLN A 382 1.27 -7.65 -25.61
N HIS A 383 2.24 -8.45 -25.17
CA HIS A 383 2.27 -9.91 -25.38
C HIS A 383 1.13 -10.62 -24.62
N ASN A 384 0.94 -10.29 -23.33
CA ASN A 384 -0.07 -10.88 -22.47
C ASN A 384 -1.49 -10.68 -23.03
N ILE A 385 -1.88 -9.45 -23.38
CA ILE A 385 -3.22 -9.18 -23.95
C ILE A 385 -3.47 -9.98 -25.23
N ARG A 386 -2.48 -10.09 -26.13
CA ARG A 386 -2.61 -10.96 -27.33
C ARG A 386 -2.79 -12.43 -26.96
N ARG A 387 -2.03 -12.94 -25.99
CA ARG A 387 -2.16 -14.31 -25.49
C ARG A 387 -3.55 -14.55 -24.89
N PHE A 388 -4.07 -13.63 -24.09
CA PHE A 388 -5.41 -13.75 -23.49
C PHE A 388 -6.51 -13.73 -24.55
N LYS A 389 -6.43 -12.83 -25.53
CA LYS A 389 -7.35 -12.81 -26.68
C LYS A 389 -7.39 -14.17 -27.40
N HIS A 390 -6.23 -14.76 -27.67
CA HIS A 390 -6.14 -16.11 -28.26
C HIS A 390 -6.66 -17.20 -27.31
N SER A 391 -6.45 -17.09 -25.99
CA SER A 391 -7.01 -18.03 -25.01
C SER A 391 -8.54 -18.03 -25.03
N PHE A 392 -9.16 -16.84 -25.13
CA PHE A 392 -10.61 -16.71 -25.16
C PHE A 392 -11.27 -17.25 -26.44
N GLN A 393 -10.54 -17.41 -27.55
CA GLN A 393 -11.07 -18.02 -28.77
C GLN A 393 -11.61 -19.45 -28.54
N ARG A 394 -11.17 -20.16 -27.49
CA ARG A 394 -11.73 -21.47 -27.11
C ARG A 394 -13.22 -21.45 -26.74
N TYR A 395 -13.76 -20.28 -26.40
CA TYR A 395 -15.16 -20.09 -26.03
C TYR A 395 -16.03 -19.58 -27.19
N GLN A 396 -15.49 -19.50 -28.42
CA GLN A 396 -16.22 -18.95 -29.57
C GLN A 396 -17.46 -19.77 -29.95
N GLU A 397 -17.45 -21.09 -29.74
CA GLU A 397 -18.60 -21.98 -29.98
C GLU A 397 -19.60 -21.99 -28.79
N GLU A 398 -19.10 -21.82 -27.56
CA GLU A 398 -19.88 -21.87 -26.32
C GLU A 398 -19.60 -20.64 -25.42
N PRO A 399 -20.06 -19.43 -25.79
CA PRO A 399 -19.73 -18.19 -25.10
C PRO A 399 -20.36 -18.09 -23.70
N TYR A 400 -21.48 -18.79 -23.47
CA TYR A 400 -22.14 -18.84 -22.16
C TYR A 400 -21.24 -19.45 -21.08
N ASN A 401 -20.29 -20.32 -21.43
CA ASN A 401 -19.31 -20.84 -20.48
C ASN A 401 -18.40 -19.71 -19.95
N LEU A 402 -17.98 -18.80 -20.83
CA LEU A 402 -17.19 -17.63 -20.42
C LEU A 402 -18.03 -16.64 -19.60
N ALA A 403 -19.30 -16.43 -19.96
CA ALA A 403 -20.22 -15.59 -19.17
C ALA A 403 -20.42 -16.15 -17.75
N ASN A 404 -20.65 -17.46 -17.62
CA ASN A 404 -20.74 -18.15 -16.31
C ASN A 404 -19.44 -18.02 -15.50
N ILE A 405 -18.27 -18.14 -16.13
CA ILE A 405 -16.97 -17.92 -15.47
C ILE A 405 -16.87 -16.48 -14.95
N ILE A 406 -17.09 -15.47 -15.79
CA ILE A 406 -16.99 -14.06 -15.40
C ILE A 406 -17.99 -13.72 -14.28
N GLN A 407 -19.23 -14.23 -14.37
CA GLN A 407 -20.23 -14.09 -13.32
C GLN A 407 -19.76 -14.71 -11.99
N TRP A 408 -19.20 -15.91 -12.01
CA TRP A 408 -18.70 -16.61 -10.82
C TRP A 408 -17.56 -15.83 -10.14
N PHE A 409 -16.60 -15.32 -10.93
CA PHE A 409 -15.52 -14.46 -10.42
C PHE A 409 -16.07 -13.17 -9.78
N LEU A 410 -16.98 -12.46 -10.45
CA LEU A 410 -17.61 -11.25 -9.91
C LEU A 410 -18.46 -11.51 -8.65
N ALA A 411 -19.05 -12.71 -8.51
CA ALA A 411 -19.77 -13.11 -7.32
C ALA A 411 -18.83 -13.41 -6.13
N LYS A 412 -17.73 -14.14 -6.39
CA LYS A 412 -16.70 -14.43 -5.37
C LYS A 412 -15.98 -13.18 -4.88
N GLU A 413 -15.73 -12.23 -5.77
CA GLU A 413 -15.25 -10.90 -5.40
C GLU A 413 -16.20 -10.13 -4.47
N LYS A 414 -17.52 -10.21 -4.69
CA LYS A 414 -18.51 -9.60 -3.79
C LYS A 414 -18.56 -10.28 -2.42
N GLU A 415 -18.35 -11.59 -2.36
CA GLU A 415 -18.23 -12.34 -1.11
C GLU A 415 -17.00 -11.90 -0.31
N ILE A 416 -15.85 -11.68 -0.96
CA ILE A 416 -14.64 -11.13 -0.31
C ILE A 416 -14.91 -9.72 0.25
N LEU A 417 -15.55 -8.84 -0.53
CA LEU A 417 -15.92 -7.49 -0.06
C LEU A 417 -16.88 -7.53 1.13
N GLN A 418 -17.92 -8.36 1.09
CA GLN A 418 -18.88 -8.52 2.20
C GLN A 418 -18.22 -9.08 3.46
N ASN A 419 -17.28 -10.01 3.32
CA ASN A 419 -16.51 -10.53 4.44
C ASN A 419 -15.60 -9.46 5.08
N ALA A 420 -15.01 -8.57 4.27
CA ALA A 420 -14.22 -7.44 4.76
C ALA A 420 -15.09 -6.38 5.47
N GLU A 421 -16.22 -5.98 4.88
CA GLU A 421 -17.19 -5.06 5.50
C GLU A 421 -17.73 -5.62 6.83
N LEU A 422 -18.01 -6.93 6.89
CA LEU A 422 -18.45 -7.59 8.12
C LEU A 422 -17.35 -7.63 9.19
N ALA A 423 -16.10 -7.87 8.81
CA ALA A 423 -14.97 -7.84 9.73
C ALA A 423 -14.74 -6.44 10.32
N GLU A 424 -14.81 -5.38 9.50
CA GLU A 424 -14.72 -3.98 9.95
C GLU A 424 -15.84 -3.63 10.93
N GLN A 425 -17.09 -4.07 10.66
CA GLN A 425 -18.22 -3.91 11.58
C GLN A 425 -18.03 -4.66 12.91
N VAL A 426 -17.44 -5.87 12.88
CA VAL A 426 -17.11 -6.63 14.09
C VAL A 426 -15.97 -5.95 14.87
N GLN A 427 -14.98 -5.37 14.20
CA GLN A 427 -13.92 -4.55 14.81
C GLN A 427 -14.47 -3.28 15.46
N LEU A 428 -15.46 -2.62 14.86
CA LEU A 428 -16.16 -1.48 15.46
C LEU A 428 -16.98 -1.85 16.72
N LEU A 429 -17.39 -3.10 16.85
CA LEU A 429 -18.17 -3.61 18.00
C LEU A 429 -17.31 -4.25 19.10
N GLN A 430 -16.06 -4.60 18.81
CA GLN A 430 -15.10 -5.11 19.79
C GLN A 430 -14.04 -4.06 20.10
N VAL A 431 -13.87 -3.70 21.38
CA VAL A 431 -12.73 -2.87 21.82
C VAL A 431 -11.46 -3.73 21.82
N GLN A 432 -10.94 -4.03 20.62
CA GLN A 432 -9.60 -4.55 20.39
C GLN A 432 -8.81 -3.56 19.55
N GLN A 433 -7.55 -3.37 19.92
CA GLN A 433 -6.62 -2.51 19.19
C GLN A 433 -6.29 -3.16 17.84
N ASN A 434 -6.39 -2.39 16.75
CA ASN A 434 -5.95 -2.84 15.44
C ASN A 434 -4.46 -3.23 15.43
N PRO A 435 -4.01 -4.09 14.49
CA PRO A 435 -2.65 -4.61 14.45
C PRO A 435 -1.59 -3.52 14.49
N MET A 436 -0.53 -3.77 15.25
CA MET A 436 0.40 -2.75 15.72
C MET A 436 1.45 -2.31 14.68
N GLU A 437 1.14 -2.31 13.37
CA GLU A 437 1.98 -1.71 12.32
C GLU A 437 1.75 -0.19 12.28
N THR A 438 2.40 0.49 13.22
CA THR A 438 1.79 1.53 14.06
C THR A 438 2.06 2.98 13.65
N ASP A 439 1.39 3.90 14.35
CA ASP A 439 1.79 5.31 14.50
C ASP A 439 3.29 5.52 14.77
N CYS A 440 4.02 4.51 15.30
CA CYS A 440 5.47 4.51 15.39
C CYS A 440 6.14 4.79 14.04
N GLN A 441 5.77 4.09 12.97
CA GLN A 441 6.37 4.27 11.65
C GLN A 441 6.11 5.69 11.11
N ARG A 442 4.87 6.17 11.25
CA ARG A 442 4.49 7.56 10.88
C ARG A 442 5.25 8.60 11.71
N ASN A 443 5.54 8.31 12.97
CA ASN A 443 6.32 9.17 13.85
C ASN A 443 7.79 9.22 13.43
N ILE A 444 8.40 8.06 13.10
CA ILE A 444 9.76 7.97 12.56
C ILE A 444 9.86 8.73 11.25
N GLU A 445 8.94 8.53 10.30
CA GLU A 445 8.96 9.26 9.03
C GLU A 445 8.79 10.78 9.22
N ARG A 446 7.94 11.22 10.16
CA ARG A 446 7.79 12.63 10.52
C ARG A 446 9.09 13.23 11.10
N LYS A 447 9.70 12.55 12.07
CA LYS A 447 10.98 12.99 12.70
C LYS A 447 12.12 13.00 11.68
N MET A 448 12.18 12.01 10.80
CA MET A 448 13.18 11.92 9.75
C MET A 448 13.01 13.02 8.69
N ALA A 449 11.77 13.37 8.33
CA ALA A 449 11.49 14.53 7.49
C ALA A 449 11.91 15.85 8.16
N ASP A 450 11.65 16.02 9.46
CA ASP A 450 12.10 17.20 10.23
C ASP A 450 13.63 17.34 10.27
N VAL A 451 14.36 16.26 10.58
CA VAL A 451 15.84 16.26 10.54
C VAL A 451 16.37 16.56 9.14
N LYS A 452 15.79 15.94 8.08
CA LYS A 452 16.18 16.21 6.69
C LYS A 452 15.95 17.67 6.28
N ASN A 453 14.80 18.25 6.64
CA ASN A 453 14.50 19.65 6.37
C ASN A 453 15.46 20.60 7.11
N LYS A 454 15.82 20.28 8.35
CA LYS A 454 16.83 21.01 9.14
C LYS A 454 18.23 20.95 8.50
N VAL A 455 18.64 19.79 7.96
CA VAL A 455 19.89 19.64 7.19
C VAL A 455 19.88 20.53 5.95
N GLN A 456 18.77 20.56 5.18
CA GLN A 456 18.66 21.38 3.98
C GLN A 456 18.68 22.89 4.28
N CYS A 457 17.97 23.33 5.32
CA CYS A 457 18.03 24.71 5.81
C CYS A 457 19.45 25.10 6.27
N MET A 458 20.15 24.17 6.93
CA MET A 458 21.55 24.36 7.33
C MET A 458 22.47 24.48 6.11
N GLU A 459 22.27 23.70 5.04
CA GLU A 459 23.07 23.82 3.81
C GLU A 459 22.98 25.22 3.19
N HIS A 460 21.78 25.79 3.12
CA HIS A 460 21.59 27.17 2.65
C HIS A 460 22.26 28.18 3.59
N THR A 461 22.18 27.96 4.92
CA THR A 461 22.85 28.79 5.93
C THR A 461 24.38 28.77 5.77
N VAL A 462 24.97 27.62 5.41
CA VAL A 462 26.42 27.50 5.13
C VAL A 462 26.83 28.37 3.95
N LYS A 463 26.04 28.36 2.87
CA LYS A 463 26.29 29.15 1.65
C LYS A 463 26.20 30.65 1.96
N CYS A 464 25.15 31.07 2.67
CA CYS A 464 25.00 32.46 3.13
C CYS A 464 26.18 32.91 4.03
N LEU A 465 26.71 32.02 4.88
CA LEU A 465 27.87 32.33 5.73
C LEU A 465 29.16 32.48 4.91
N GLU A 466 29.35 31.65 3.88
CA GLU A 466 30.48 31.78 2.94
C GLU A 466 30.39 33.11 2.17
N GLU A 467 29.22 33.45 1.61
CA GLU A 467 29.00 34.74 0.93
C GLU A 467 29.22 35.95 1.85
N GLN A 468 28.71 35.92 3.09
CA GLN A 468 28.95 36.98 4.08
C GLN A 468 30.44 37.14 4.42
N GLN A 469 31.20 36.04 4.38
CA GLN A 469 32.62 36.04 4.69
C GLN A 469 33.46 36.52 3.51
N ASP A 470 33.13 36.11 2.29
CA ASP A 470 33.80 36.57 1.08
C ASP A 470 33.48 38.07 0.83
N GLU A 471 32.28 38.56 1.19
CA GLU A 471 31.94 39.99 1.23
C GLU A 471 32.84 40.77 2.21
N PHE A 472 33.04 40.22 3.42
CA PHE A 472 33.92 40.81 4.44
C PHE A 472 35.38 40.84 3.98
N ASP A 473 35.91 39.72 3.47
CA ASP A 473 37.29 39.61 3.02
C ASP A 473 37.57 40.57 1.85
N PHE A 474 36.67 40.63 0.86
CA PHE A 474 36.78 41.59 -0.25
C PHE A 474 36.83 43.05 0.24
N LYS A 475 35.93 43.45 1.15
CA LYS A 475 35.91 44.81 1.72
C LYS A 475 37.14 45.11 2.57
N TYR A 476 37.62 44.13 3.34
CA TYR A 476 38.81 44.25 4.17
C TYR A 476 40.10 44.39 3.34
N GLN A 477 40.25 43.58 2.28
CA GLN A 477 41.36 43.68 1.34
C GLN A 477 41.34 45.01 0.57
N THR A 478 40.17 45.44 0.11
CA THR A 478 40.00 46.75 -0.58
C THR A 478 40.45 47.90 0.32
N HIS A 479 39.98 47.95 1.57
CA HIS A 479 40.42 48.96 2.55
C HIS A 479 41.94 48.95 2.78
N ASN A 480 42.57 47.78 2.83
CA ASN A 480 44.02 47.67 3.00
C ASN A 480 44.82 48.10 1.76
N MET A 481 44.22 48.09 0.56
CA MET A 481 44.84 48.59 -0.68
C MET A 481 44.61 50.09 -0.91
N GLU A 482 43.47 50.64 -0.50
CA GLU A 482 43.08 52.03 -0.84
C GLU A 482 43.77 53.13 0.00
N GLY A 483 44.39 52.78 1.13
CA GLY A 483 45.37 53.66 1.81
C GLY A 483 44.88 55.08 2.13
N THR A 484 43.67 55.21 2.68
CA THR A 484 43.02 56.51 2.96
C THR A 484 43.81 57.39 3.93
N THR A 485 44.03 58.65 3.52
CA THR A 485 44.81 59.67 4.25
C THR A 485 44.01 60.49 5.27
N ASN A 486 42.69 60.24 5.39
CA ASN A 486 41.74 61.07 6.12
C ASN A 486 41.16 60.30 7.33
N GLU A 487 41.44 60.73 8.56
CA GLU A 487 41.12 59.94 9.77
C GLU A 487 39.62 59.71 9.99
N ALA A 488 38.76 60.66 9.60
CA ALA A 488 37.32 60.55 9.80
C ALA A 488 36.71 59.41 8.94
N GLU A 489 37.12 59.33 7.66
CA GLU A 489 36.66 58.28 6.73
C GLU A 489 37.19 56.90 7.16
N LYS A 490 38.46 56.83 7.57
CA LYS A 490 39.07 55.61 8.10
C LYS A 490 38.35 55.09 9.37
N THR A 491 37.94 56.00 10.25
CA THR A 491 37.18 55.64 11.46
C THR A 491 35.79 55.08 11.13
N GLU A 492 35.11 55.64 10.13
CA GLU A 492 33.78 55.16 9.71
C GLU A 492 33.85 53.83 8.94
N GLN A 493 34.82 53.67 8.03
CA GLN A 493 35.08 52.40 7.35
C GLN A 493 35.39 51.26 8.34
N MET A 494 36.14 51.54 9.40
CA MET A 494 36.44 50.55 10.45
C MET A 494 35.19 50.11 11.23
N LYS A 495 34.22 50.99 11.47
CA LYS A 495 32.92 50.60 12.06
C LYS A 495 32.14 49.63 11.16
N VAL A 496 32.13 49.88 9.84
CA VAL A 496 31.45 49.01 8.87
C VAL A 496 32.08 47.61 8.85
N LEU A 497 33.42 47.53 8.83
CA LEU A 497 34.14 46.26 8.93
C LEU A 497 33.85 45.52 10.25
N GLN A 498 33.82 46.23 11.37
CA GLN A 498 33.45 45.64 12.67
C GLN A 498 32.00 45.14 12.71
N ALA A 499 31.06 45.85 12.08
CA ALA A 499 29.67 45.42 11.98
C ALA A 499 29.51 44.14 11.14
N LEU A 500 30.24 44.03 10.03
CA LEU A 500 30.30 42.82 9.20
C LEU A 500 30.91 41.64 9.97
N LEU A 501 31.99 41.85 10.71
CA LEU A 501 32.63 40.82 11.55
C LEU A 501 31.70 40.35 12.68
N ASN A 502 30.97 41.27 13.33
CA ASN A 502 29.98 40.94 14.35
C ASN A 502 28.80 40.14 13.77
N ARG A 503 28.33 40.48 12.56
CA ARG A 503 27.30 39.71 11.84
C ARG A 503 27.79 38.28 11.54
N LEU A 504 29.02 38.15 11.07
CA LEU A 504 29.66 36.86 10.78
C LEU A 504 29.82 36.00 12.05
N ASP A 505 30.22 36.59 13.19
CA ASP A 505 30.30 35.89 14.48
C ASP A 505 28.92 35.40 14.97
N ALA A 506 27.89 36.24 14.85
CA ALA A 506 26.50 35.86 15.17
C ALA A 506 26.02 34.70 14.28
N SER A 507 26.26 34.76 12.96
CA SER A 507 25.95 33.69 12.01
C SER A 507 26.70 32.39 12.37
N ARG A 508 28.00 32.44 12.70
CA ARG A 508 28.78 31.27 13.14
C ARG A 508 28.22 30.65 14.43
N LYS A 509 27.86 31.47 15.43
CA LYS A 509 27.23 30.99 16.68
C LYS A 509 25.87 30.32 16.43
N SER A 510 25.03 30.94 15.61
CA SER A 510 23.72 30.39 15.23
C SER A 510 23.86 29.03 14.54
N MET A 511 24.77 28.93 13.57
CA MET A 511 25.06 27.70 12.82
C MET A 511 25.53 26.55 13.72
N LEU A 512 26.48 26.82 14.63
CA LEU A 512 26.96 25.81 15.59
C LEU A 512 25.87 25.36 16.58
N SER A 513 25.03 26.30 17.04
CA SER A 513 23.87 25.98 17.90
C SER A 513 22.85 25.12 17.17
N GLY A 514 22.53 25.45 15.91
CA GLY A 514 21.61 24.67 15.07
C GLY A 514 22.12 23.26 14.77
N MET A 515 23.44 23.08 14.58
CA MET A 515 24.05 21.75 14.50
C MET A 515 23.88 20.95 15.78
N GLY A 516 23.96 21.59 16.96
CA GLY A 516 23.68 20.94 18.24
C GLY A 516 22.28 20.33 18.29
N VAL A 517 21.26 21.16 18.00
CA VAL A 517 19.83 20.75 17.99
C VAL A 517 19.55 19.67 16.94
N LEU A 518 20.20 19.74 15.79
CA LEU A 518 20.08 18.71 14.74
C LEU A 518 20.63 17.37 15.23
N LEU A 519 21.77 17.37 15.93
CA LEU A 519 22.36 16.16 16.50
C LEU A 519 21.55 15.59 17.67
N ASP A 520 20.83 16.43 18.43
CA ASP A 520 19.88 15.95 19.44
C ASP A 520 18.75 15.13 18.79
N GLY A 521 18.16 15.64 17.69
CA GLY A 521 17.11 14.92 16.95
C GLY A 521 17.61 13.66 16.24
N ALA A 522 18.83 13.70 15.69
CA ALA A 522 19.49 12.54 15.09
C ALA A 522 19.79 11.43 16.12
N GLU A 523 20.21 11.80 17.33
CA GLU A 523 20.47 10.86 18.43
C GLU A 523 19.18 10.20 18.92
N GLU A 524 18.07 10.94 18.99
CA GLU A 524 16.75 10.38 19.31
C GLU A 524 16.25 9.41 18.23
N LEU A 525 16.36 9.78 16.94
CA LEU A 525 16.03 8.92 15.80
C LEU A 525 16.85 7.63 15.81
N LEU A 526 18.17 7.74 15.98
CA LEU A 526 19.08 6.60 16.04
C LEU A 526 18.71 5.64 17.18
N CYS A 527 18.27 6.19 18.32
CA CYS A 527 17.84 5.40 19.48
C CYS A 527 16.66 4.49 19.11
N VAL A 528 15.61 5.05 18.49
CA VAL A 528 14.41 4.31 18.05
C VAL A 528 14.77 3.30 16.94
N LEU A 529 15.49 3.72 15.90
CA LEU A 529 15.85 2.87 14.77
C LEU A 529 16.67 1.64 15.19
N VAL A 530 17.64 1.80 16.09
CA VAL A 530 18.56 0.72 16.49
C VAL A 530 18.02 -0.13 17.63
N ARG A 531 17.32 0.46 18.61
CA ARG A 531 16.90 -0.27 19.83
C ARG A 531 15.49 -0.83 19.75
N GLU A 532 14.64 -0.29 18.88
CA GLU A 532 13.25 -0.70 18.74
C GLU A 532 13.05 -1.37 17.38
N GLU A 533 13.08 -0.62 16.27
CA GLU A 533 12.72 -1.13 14.94
C GLU A 533 13.65 -2.25 14.46
N LEU A 534 14.97 -2.08 14.57
CA LEU A 534 15.94 -3.12 14.17
C LEU A 534 15.81 -4.39 15.02
N VAL A 535 15.55 -4.26 16.32
CA VAL A 535 15.35 -5.40 17.24
C VAL A 535 14.04 -6.13 16.94
N GLN A 536 12.97 -5.38 16.65
CA GLN A 536 11.70 -5.95 16.20
C GLN A 536 11.84 -6.67 14.86
N TRP A 537 12.58 -6.11 13.89
CA TRP A 537 12.88 -6.80 12.64
C TRP A 537 13.72 -8.07 12.86
N GLN A 538 14.73 -8.04 13.73
CA GLN A 538 15.50 -9.24 14.09
C GLN A 538 14.59 -10.32 14.70
N ARG A 539 13.64 -9.95 15.56
CA ARG A 539 12.66 -10.89 16.14
C ARG A 539 11.67 -11.43 15.10
N ARG A 540 11.23 -10.61 14.14
CA ARG A 540 10.42 -11.04 12.98
C ARG A 540 11.22 -12.02 12.10
N GLN A 541 12.47 -11.72 11.77
CA GLN A 541 13.34 -12.65 11.04
C GLN A 541 13.54 -13.97 11.78
N GLN A 542 13.71 -13.92 13.11
CA GLN A 542 13.83 -15.11 13.96
C GLN A 542 12.58 -16.00 13.91
N LYS A 543 11.38 -15.40 13.94
CA LYS A 543 10.09 -16.08 13.74
C LYS A 543 9.91 -16.61 12.31
N ALA A 544 10.23 -15.82 11.29
CA ALA A 544 10.13 -16.20 9.89
C ALA A 544 11.06 -17.37 9.54
N CYS A 545 12.25 -17.43 10.15
CA CYS A 545 13.15 -18.59 10.06
C CYS A 545 12.52 -19.91 10.55
N ILE A 546 11.45 -19.86 11.37
CA ILE A 546 10.68 -21.04 11.79
C ILE A 546 9.29 -21.10 11.17
N GLY A 547 9.05 -20.38 10.07
CA GLY A 547 7.84 -20.48 9.24
C GLY A 547 6.74 -19.46 9.52
N SER A 548 6.98 -18.45 10.37
CA SER A 548 6.02 -17.34 10.54
C SER A 548 5.81 -16.58 9.23
N PRO A 549 4.57 -16.13 8.92
CA PRO A 549 4.29 -15.29 7.75
C PRO A 549 4.75 -13.82 7.90
N ASP A 550 5.36 -13.45 9.04
CA ASP A 550 5.87 -12.09 9.30
C ASP A 550 6.77 -11.58 8.15
N SER A 551 6.46 -10.40 7.60
CA SER A 551 7.31 -9.77 6.58
C SER A 551 8.69 -9.41 7.16
N THR A 552 9.74 -9.94 6.52
CA THR A 552 11.14 -9.65 6.84
C THR A 552 11.78 -8.63 5.88
N CYS A 553 10.97 -7.90 5.10
CA CYS A 553 11.49 -6.93 4.14
C CYS A 553 12.35 -5.85 4.84
N LEU A 554 13.53 -5.58 4.27
CA LEU A 554 14.48 -4.60 4.79
C LEU A 554 14.38 -3.21 4.15
N ASP A 555 13.57 -3.04 3.09
CA ASP A 555 13.64 -1.84 2.25
C ASP A 555 13.20 -0.55 3.00
N GLN A 556 12.28 -0.65 3.97
CA GLN A 556 11.89 0.47 4.83
C GLN A 556 13.02 0.85 5.83
N LEU A 557 13.68 -0.15 6.42
CA LEU A 557 14.85 0.07 7.27
C LEU A 557 16.03 0.64 6.46
N GLU A 558 16.29 0.12 5.25
CA GLU A 558 17.32 0.64 4.34
C GLU A 558 17.06 2.12 3.98
N LYS A 559 15.81 2.49 3.69
CA LYS A 559 15.39 3.90 3.47
C LYS A 559 15.72 4.78 4.68
N TRP A 560 15.34 4.35 5.89
CA TRP A 560 15.58 5.14 7.11
C TRP A 560 17.06 5.24 7.47
N PHE A 561 17.79 4.12 7.50
CA PHE A 561 19.22 4.08 7.81
C PHE A 561 20.05 4.87 6.79
N THR A 562 19.70 4.80 5.49
CA THR A 562 20.37 5.59 4.45
C THR A 562 20.10 7.08 4.62
N THR A 563 18.84 7.49 4.85
CA THR A 563 18.49 8.91 5.04
C THR A 563 19.17 9.51 6.27
N GLU A 564 19.24 8.78 7.39
CA GLU A 564 19.93 9.22 8.60
C GLU A 564 21.45 9.33 8.37
N ALA A 565 22.04 8.36 7.68
CA ALA A 565 23.46 8.39 7.33
C ALA A 565 23.80 9.58 6.42
N GLU A 566 23.00 9.84 5.39
CA GLU A 566 23.11 11.03 4.53
C GLU A 566 23.10 12.31 5.37
N CYS A 567 22.13 12.46 6.27
CA CYS A 567 22.01 13.63 7.15
C CYS A 567 23.27 13.83 8.01
N LEU A 568 23.77 12.79 8.68
CA LEU A 568 24.98 12.85 9.50
C LEU A 568 26.24 13.15 8.67
N PHE A 569 26.36 12.59 7.46
CA PHE A 569 27.48 12.91 6.56
C PHE A 569 27.43 14.36 6.05
N GLN A 570 26.24 14.94 5.81
CA GLN A 570 26.13 16.38 5.49
C GLN A 570 26.54 17.26 6.66
N VAL A 571 26.14 16.94 7.91
CA VAL A 571 26.62 17.69 9.09
C VAL A 571 28.14 17.63 9.21
N ARG A 572 28.75 16.47 8.97
CA ARG A 572 30.21 16.29 8.92
C ARG A 572 30.87 17.15 7.83
N LYS A 573 30.23 17.26 6.65
CA LYS A 573 30.65 18.14 5.56
C LYS A 573 30.56 19.63 5.94
N PHE A 574 29.48 20.04 6.62
CA PHE A 574 29.35 21.42 7.11
C PHE A 574 30.43 21.78 8.15
N LEU A 575 30.78 20.86 9.05
CA LEU A 575 31.88 21.05 10.02
C LEU A 575 33.26 21.13 9.33
N LYS A 576 33.47 20.41 8.22
CA LYS A 576 34.67 20.54 7.38
C LYS A 576 34.71 21.88 6.66
N LYS A 577 33.57 22.36 6.12
CA LYS A 577 33.46 23.68 5.48
C LYS A 577 33.64 24.84 6.46
N LEU A 578 33.12 24.73 7.69
CA LEU A 578 33.37 25.73 8.74
C LEU A 578 34.85 25.85 9.12
N GLU A 579 35.62 24.77 9.06
CA GLU A 579 37.07 24.80 9.28
C GLU A 579 37.82 25.46 8.12
N GLU A 580 37.40 25.22 6.89
CA GLU A 580 37.91 25.93 5.70
C GLU A 580 37.65 27.44 5.81
N LEU A 581 36.43 27.84 6.18
CA LEU A 581 36.06 29.24 6.43
C LEU A 581 36.82 29.85 7.61
N MET A 582 37.02 29.10 8.70
CA MET A 582 37.87 29.53 9.82
C MET A 582 39.34 29.71 9.38
N GLY A 583 39.83 28.88 8.45
CA GLY A 583 41.16 29.01 7.84
C GLY A 583 41.35 30.27 7.01
N LYS A 584 40.28 30.75 6.34
CA LYS A 584 40.25 32.06 5.66
C LYS A 584 40.21 33.22 6.67
N VAL A 585 39.30 33.19 7.65
CA VAL A 585 39.05 34.29 8.62
C VAL A 585 38.81 33.74 10.03
N THR A 586 39.62 34.16 11.00
CA THR A 586 39.50 33.79 12.43
C THR A 586 39.85 34.95 13.35
N TYR A 587 39.45 34.86 14.63
CA TYR A 587 39.61 35.89 15.65
C TYR A 587 39.75 35.26 17.05
N GLU A 588 40.14 36.06 18.05
CA GLU A 588 40.59 35.58 19.37
C GLU A 588 39.56 34.73 20.14
N HIS A 589 38.27 34.93 19.87
CA HIS A 589 37.14 34.22 20.51
C HIS A 589 36.22 33.50 19.50
N ASP A 590 36.78 33.04 18.39
CA ASP A 590 36.06 32.33 17.33
C ASP A 590 35.30 31.10 17.88
N PRO A 591 33.96 31.05 17.75
CA PRO A 591 33.14 29.96 18.28
C PRO A 591 33.43 28.64 17.56
N VAL A 592 33.86 28.67 16.29
CA VAL A 592 34.18 27.46 15.49
C VAL A 592 35.36 26.74 16.14
N LYS A 593 36.42 27.48 16.46
CA LYS A 593 37.63 26.94 17.12
C LYS A 593 37.34 26.28 18.47
N LYS A 594 36.35 26.80 19.22
CA LYS A 594 35.96 26.28 20.54
C LYS A 594 34.99 25.09 20.48
N GLN A 595 33.99 25.14 19.59
CA GLN A 595 32.86 24.20 19.62
C GLN A 595 32.97 23.06 18.59
N LYS A 596 33.63 23.28 17.44
CA LYS A 596 33.75 22.26 16.37
C LYS A 596 34.27 20.91 16.87
N PRO A 597 35.33 20.80 17.71
CA PRO A 597 35.86 19.49 18.10
C PRO A 597 34.87 18.61 18.86
N ALA A 598 33.99 19.22 19.67
CA ALA A 598 32.95 18.51 20.41
C ALA A 598 31.83 18.02 19.48
N LEU A 599 31.34 18.88 18.57
CA LEU A 599 30.33 18.52 17.57
C LEU A 599 30.83 17.44 16.62
N GLN A 600 32.08 17.56 16.14
CA GLN A 600 32.74 16.56 15.28
C GLN A 600 32.76 15.18 15.95
N LYS A 601 33.22 15.11 17.20
CA LYS A 601 33.24 13.85 17.98
C LYS A 601 31.84 13.27 18.18
N ARG A 602 30.81 14.10 18.39
CA ARG A 602 29.42 13.66 18.53
C ARG A 602 28.89 13.06 17.21
N VAL A 603 29.08 13.74 16.09
CA VAL A 603 28.71 13.26 14.75
C VAL A 603 29.40 11.92 14.45
N ASP A 604 30.72 11.85 14.62
CA ASP A 604 31.49 10.63 14.33
C ASP A 604 31.06 9.44 15.21
N SER A 605 30.65 9.70 16.46
CA SER A 605 30.10 8.68 17.37
C SER A 605 28.74 8.16 16.92
N LEU A 606 27.81 9.05 16.54
CA LEU A 606 26.49 8.68 16.02
C LEU A 606 26.62 7.89 14.71
N LEU A 607 27.45 8.38 13.78
CA LEU A 607 27.74 7.69 12.51
C LEU A 607 28.34 6.30 12.75
N THR A 608 29.31 6.18 13.66
CA THR A 608 29.92 4.87 14.00
C THR A 608 28.88 3.88 14.54
N SER A 609 27.94 4.32 15.38
CA SER A 609 26.88 3.47 15.93
C SER A 609 25.83 3.08 14.88
N LEU A 610 25.44 4.02 14.01
CA LEU A 610 24.54 3.77 12.88
C LEU A 610 25.12 2.75 11.90
N LEU A 611 26.36 2.96 11.44
CA LEU A 611 27.04 2.08 10.47
C LEU A 611 27.24 0.67 11.02
N LYS A 612 27.63 0.52 12.31
CA LYS A 612 27.74 -0.79 12.96
C LYS A 612 26.41 -1.53 13.05
N SER A 613 25.33 -0.81 13.32
CA SER A 613 23.97 -1.38 13.40
C SER A 613 23.37 -1.70 12.03
N ALA A 614 23.83 -1.02 10.98
CA ALA A 614 23.38 -1.20 9.60
C ALA A 614 23.87 -2.48 8.93
N PHE A 615 24.84 -3.22 9.50
CA PHE A 615 25.36 -4.44 8.89
C PHE A 615 24.67 -5.69 9.48
N VAL A 616 23.85 -6.36 8.65
CA VAL A 616 22.95 -7.44 9.10
C VAL A 616 23.05 -8.68 8.21
N VAL A 617 22.67 -9.84 8.76
CA VAL A 617 22.40 -11.04 7.96
C VAL A 617 20.97 -10.95 7.44
N GLU A 618 20.78 -10.75 6.13
CA GLU A 618 19.45 -10.64 5.50
C GLU A 618 18.82 -12.02 5.31
N THR A 619 19.59 -13.01 4.86
CA THR A 619 19.13 -14.40 4.70
C THR A 619 20.02 -15.30 5.51
N GLN A 620 19.43 -15.92 6.54
CA GLN A 620 20.13 -16.79 7.48
C GLN A 620 20.68 -18.06 6.79
N PRO A 621 21.75 -18.69 7.34
CA PRO A 621 22.38 -19.86 6.76
C PRO A 621 21.38 -20.99 6.44
N SER A 622 21.36 -21.46 5.19
CA SER A 622 20.40 -22.46 4.72
C SER A 622 21.01 -23.39 3.67
N MET A 623 20.53 -24.64 3.60
CA MET A 623 20.93 -25.62 2.58
C MET A 623 19.77 -25.90 1.62
N PRO A 624 20.01 -26.06 0.30
CA PRO A 624 18.96 -26.44 -0.66
C PRO A 624 18.30 -27.79 -0.37
N GLN A 625 19.00 -28.70 0.30
CA GLN A 625 18.50 -30.00 0.78
C GLN A 625 18.33 -30.02 2.31
N GLY A 626 18.25 -28.84 2.93
CA GLY A 626 17.95 -28.67 4.34
C GLY A 626 16.46 -28.84 4.60
N LYS A 627 16.13 -29.14 5.85
CA LYS A 627 14.74 -29.17 6.32
C LYS A 627 14.15 -27.77 6.53
N GLY A 628 15.01 -26.82 6.83
CA GLY A 628 14.76 -25.40 7.02
C GLY A 628 16.10 -24.67 7.17
N PRO A 629 16.10 -23.35 7.43
CA PRO A 629 17.32 -22.60 7.74
C PRO A 629 17.94 -23.06 9.08
N LEU A 630 19.15 -22.59 9.36
CA LEU A 630 19.93 -22.84 10.59
C LEU A 630 20.31 -24.30 10.88
N VAL A 631 19.77 -25.29 10.17
CA VAL A 631 20.26 -26.68 10.18
C VAL A 631 21.25 -26.86 9.04
N LEU A 632 22.54 -27.03 9.35
CA LEU A 632 23.62 -27.20 8.38
C LEU A 632 24.24 -28.59 8.48
N ARG A 633 24.65 -29.20 7.36
CA ARG A 633 25.30 -30.51 7.32
C ARG A 633 26.77 -30.38 6.88
N THR A 634 27.66 -31.10 7.55
CA THR A 634 29.08 -31.13 7.17
C THR A 634 29.28 -31.63 5.73
N ASN A 635 30.21 -30.98 5.02
CA ASN A 635 30.54 -31.22 3.61
C ASN A 635 29.38 -31.02 2.61
N VAL A 636 28.28 -30.37 3.00
CA VAL A 636 27.20 -29.94 2.10
C VAL A 636 27.29 -28.43 1.89
N GLN A 637 26.93 -27.96 0.68
CA GLN A 637 26.91 -26.54 0.38
C GLN A 637 25.72 -25.85 1.05
N PHE A 638 25.97 -24.68 1.62
CA PHE A 638 24.97 -23.80 2.20
C PHE A 638 25.17 -22.36 1.71
N SER A 639 24.07 -21.61 1.72
CA SER A 639 24.02 -20.20 1.35
C SER A 639 23.71 -19.32 2.56
N VAL A 640 24.26 -18.10 2.55
CA VAL A 640 23.98 -17.04 3.52
C VAL A 640 24.18 -15.68 2.83
N LYS A 641 23.35 -14.70 3.18
CA LYS A 641 23.32 -13.39 2.53
C LYS A 641 23.40 -12.30 3.59
N THR A 642 24.42 -11.44 3.54
CA THR A 642 24.49 -10.22 4.36
C THR A 642 24.05 -9.02 3.55
N ARG A 643 23.49 -8.01 4.23
CA ARG A 643 23.07 -6.74 3.65
C ARG A 643 23.57 -5.59 4.53
N PHE A 644 23.88 -4.47 3.89
CA PHE A 644 24.24 -3.23 4.54
C PHE A 644 23.13 -2.22 4.29
N LEU A 645 22.46 -1.76 5.35
CA LEU A 645 21.26 -0.92 5.29
C LEU A 645 21.54 0.55 4.94
N VAL A 646 22.80 0.94 4.80
CA VAL A 646 23.21 2.28 4.38
C VAL A 646 23.72 2.20 2.94
N LYS A 647 22.97 2.79 2.01
CA LYS A 647 23.15 2.61 0.58
C LYS A 647 23.86 3.80 -0.06
N PHE A 648 25.18 3.70 -0.17
CA PHE A 648 25.99 4.65 -0.95
C PHE A 648 26.51 3.98 -2.24
N PRO A 649 26.19 4.50 -3.44
CA PRO A 649 26.67 3.95 -4.71
C PRO A 649 28.21 3.85 -4.80
N GLU A 650 28.93 4.75 -4.13
CA GLU A 650 30.40 4.80 -4.06
C GLU A 650 31.02 3.57 -3.39
N LEU A 651 30.26 2.83 -2.58
CA LEU A 651 30.71 1.63 -1.88
C LEU A 651 30.55 0.35 -2.71
N ASN A 652 29.90 0.42 -3.89
CA ASN A 652 29.64 -0.74 -4.73
C ASN A 652 30.97 -1.42 -5.15
N HIS A 653 31.10 -2.71 -4.82
CA HIS A 653 32.33 -3.52 -4.96
C HIS A 653 33.55 -3.07 -4.13
N ALA A 654 33.49 -1.95 -3.39
CA ALA A 654 34.60 -1.45 -2.58
C ALA A 654 34.75 -2.24 -1.26
N MET A 655 33.64 -2.51 -0.59
CA MET A 655 33.63 -3.24 0.68
C MET A 655 33.73 -4.76 0.46
N LYS A 656 34.55 -5.44 1.25
CA LYS A 656 34.74 -6.90 1.17
C LYS A 656 34.35 -7.56 2.49
N VAL A 657 33.35 -8.44 2.44
CA VAL A 657 32.86 -9.20 3.59
C VAL A 657 33.62 -10.51 3.68
N ASN A 658 34.16 -10.86 4.84
CA ASN A 658 34.73 -12.18 5.12
C ASN A 658 33.83 -12.96 6.08
N VAL A 659 33.79 -14.28 5.91
CA VAL A 659 33.01 -15.20 6.75
C VAL A 659 33.93 -16.14 7.55
N SER A 660 33.59 -16.34 8.82
CA SER A 660 34.30 -17.24 9.73
C SER A 660 33.36 -17.88 10.75
N MET A 661 33.75 -19.02 11.32
CA MET A 661 33.11 -19.53 12.54
C MET A 661 33.63 -18.76 13.75
N ASP A 662 32.79 -18.63 14.78
CA ASP A 662 33.20 -18.10 16.08
C ASP A 662 34.38 -18.90 16.64
N ARG A 663 35.34 -18.18 17.25
CA ARG A 663 36.55 -18.74 17.87
C ARG A 663 36.38 -18.95 19.36
N GLU A 664 35.41 -18.29 20.00
CA GLU A 664 35.16 -18.40 21.43
C GLU A 664 34.33 -19.65 21.75
N ALA A 665 35.06 -20.72 22.02
CA ALA A 665 34.61 -21.98 22.61
C ALA A 665 33.71 -21.85 23.86
N PRO A 666 32.40 -22.16 23.90
CA PRO A 666 31.70 -22.36 25.16
C PRO A 666 32.39 -23.44 26.01
N LEU A 667 32.33 -23.30 27.35
CA LEU A 667 32.98 -24.22 28.32
C LEU A 667 32.22 -25.56 28.47
N VAL A 668 31.85 -26.19 27.36
CA VAL A 668 31.10 -27.45 27.28
C VAL A 668 32.03 -28.62 26.94
N LYS A 669 31.87 -29.74 27.66
CA LYS A 669 32.70 -30.94 27.51
C LYS A 669 32.44 -31.60 26.15
N GLY A 670 33.44 -31.60 25.28
CA GLY A 670 33.37 -32.22 23.95
C GLY A 670 32.77 -31.35 22.84
N TYR A 671 32.56 -30.04 23.09
CA TYR A 671 32.04 -29.10 22.09
C TYR A 671 32.86 -29.11 20.78
N ARG A 672 32.19 -29.39 19.66
CA ARG A 672 32.84 -29.54 18.35
C ARG A 672 33.22 -28.18 17.75
N ARG A 673 34.21 -28.17 16.86
CA ARG A 673 34.65 -26.95 16.14
C ARG A 673 34.63 -27.19 14.64
N PHE A 674 34.33 -26.14 13.88
CA PHE A 674 34.13 -26.23 12.44
C PHE A 674 34.90 -25.13 11.72
N ASN A 675 35.42 -25.45 10.53
CA ASN A 675 36.01 -24.49 9.61
C ASN A 675 35.04 -24.26 8.44
N VAL A 676 34.89 -23.00 8.05
CA VAL A 676 34.20 -22.61 6.80
C VAL A 676 35.18 -22.80 5.64
N LEU A 677 34.75 -23.51 4.60
CA LEU A 677 35.47 -23.75 3.37
C LEU A 677 34.67 -23.25 2.17
N GLY A 678 35.35 -22.91 1.08
CA GLY A 678 34.76 -22.27 -0.11
C GLY A 678 35.20 -20.81 -0.23
N THR A 679 34.37 -19.97 -0.84
CA THR A 679 34.64 -18.53 -0.99
C THR A 679 34.45 -17.80 0.35
N ASN A 680 35.49 -17.78 1.17
CA ASN A 680 35.47 -17.15 2.50
C ASN A 680 35.38 -15.61 2.51
N SER A 681 35.37 -14.97 1.33
CA SER A 681 35.48 -13.53 1.18
C SER A 681 34.78 -13.07 -0.11
N LYS A 682 33.81 -12.16 0.00
CA LYS A 682 32.91 -11.71 -1.09
C LYS A 682 32.80 -10.19 -1.08
N ALA A 683 32.85 -9.55 -2.25
CA ALA A 683 32.60 -8.11 -2.35
C ALA A 683 31.11 -7.81 -2.15
N LEU A 684 30.82 -6.74 -1.41
CA LEU A 684 29.49 -6.16 -1.24
C LEU A 684 29.10 -5.47 -2.56
N ASN A 685 27.98 -5.84 -3.16
CA ASN A 685 27.53 -5.30 -4.44
C ASN A 685 26.05 -4.89 -4.40
N MET A 686 25.71 -3.89 -5.21
CA MET A 686 24.32 -3.56 -5.53
C MET A 686 23.71 -4.76 -6.27
N ALA A 687 22.69 -5.40 -5.69
CA ALA A 687 22.05 -6.56 -6.31
C ALA A 687 21.15 -6.16 -7.48
N GLU A 688 21.09 -6.99 -8.54
CA GLU A 688 20.22 -6.78 -9.73
C GLU A 688 18.71 -6.93 -9.45
N SER A 689 18.32 -7.21 -8.19
CA SER A 689 16.93 -7.26 -7.74
C SER A 689 16.27 -5.87 -7.72
N MET A 690 14.95 -5.81 -7.86
CA MET A 690 14.16 -4.57 -7.99
C MET A 690 14.38 -3.48 -6.93
N SER A 691 14.84 -3.81 -5.72
CA SER A 691 15.19 -2.82 -4.68
C SER A 691 16.66 -2.36 -4.68
N GLY A 692 17.56 -3.05 -5.39
CA GLY A 692 18.96 -2.64 -5.57
C GLY A 692 19.81 -2.52 -4.30
N GLY A 693 19.54 -3.30 -3.24
CA GLY A 693 20.24 -3.21 -1.95
C GLY A 693 21.73 -3.63 -2.00
N MET A 694 22.51 -3.13 -1.04
CA MET A 694 23.96 -3.43 -0.89
C MET A 694 24.17 -4.77 -0.17
N VAL A 695 24.58 -5.81 -0.92
CA VAL A 695 24.49 -7.22 -0.51
C VAL A 695 25.83 -7.96 -0.68
N ALA A 696 26.13 -8.92 0.18
CA ALA A 696 27.12 -9.97 -0.10
C ALA A 696 26.47 -11.35 -0.01
N ASP A 697 26.26 -11.96 -1.17
CA ASP A 697 25.64 -13.29 -1.33
C ASP A 697 26.72 -14.39 -1.43
N PHE A 698 26.76 -15.26 -0.42
CA PHE A 698 27.65 -16.41 -0.35
C PHE A 698 26.83 -17.69 -0.62
N ARG A 699 26.98 -18.30 -1.81
CA ARG A 699 26.20 -19.50 -2.22
C ARG A 699 26.89 -20.85 -2.05
N HIS A 700 28.21 -20.87 -1.93
CA HIS A 700 29.05 -22.07 -2.02
C HIS A 700 29.94 -22.25 -0.78
N LEU A 701 29.40 -21.94 0.41
CA LEU A 701 30.09 -22.24 1.66
C LEU A 701 29.86 -23.70 2.05
N THR A 702 30.85 -24.31 2.70
CA THR A 702 30.78 -25.68 3.22
C THR A 702 31.42 -25.73 4.60
N LEU A 703 30.94 -26.62 5.48
CA LEU A 703 31.50 -26.78 6.82
C LEU A 703 32.27 -28.09 6.94
N LYS A 704 33.46 -28.03 7.54
CA LYS A 704 34.28 -29.21 7.85
C LYS A 704 34.68 -29.20 9.33
N GLU A 705 34.42 -30.31 10.00
CA GLU A 705 34.78 -30.52 11.40
C GLU A 705 36.29 -30.48 11.60
N GLN A 706 36.75 -29.71 12.59
CA GLN A 706 38.15 -29.62 12.97
C GLN A 706 38.48 -30.79 13.88
N LYS A 707 39.29 -31.73 13.38
CA LYS A 707 39.83 -32.85 14.18
C LYS A 707 40.89 -32.35 15.16
N SER A 708 40.46 -31.77 16.29
CA SER A 708 41.34 -31.46 17.42
C SER A 708 41.76 -32.75 18.13
N GLY A 709 43.07 -33.03 18.14
CA GLY A 709 43.63 -34.12 18.94
C GLY A 709 43.64 -33.77 20.42
N GLY A 710 43.10 -34.67 21.25
CA GLY A 710 42.98 -34.46 22.70
C GLY A 710 41.71 -33.69 23.08
N GLY A 711 40.75 -34.36 23.69
CA GLY A 711 39.54 -33.71 24.21
C GLY A 711 39.89 -32.71 25.31
N GLY A 712 39.44 -31.46 25.15
CA GLY A 712 39.56 -30.47 26.21
C GLY A 712 38.88 -30.94 27.49
N LYS A 713 39.58 -30.84 28.63
CA LYS A 713 39.00 -31.06 29.95
C LYS A 713 37.97 -29.97 30.23
N GLY A 714 36.72 -30.20 29.83
CA GLY A 714 35.58 -29.43 30.32
C GLY A 714 35.51 -29.59 31.83
N ILE A 715 35.50 -28.47 32.55
CA ILE A 715 35.48 -28.44 34.03
C ILE A 715 34.06 -28.76 34.56
N HIS A 716 33.03 -28.55 33.72
CA HIS A 716 31.65 -28.92 33.99
C HIS A 716 31.26 -30.26 33.35
N ASP A 717 30.39 -31.01 34.02
CA ASP A 717 29.90 -32.31 33.56
C ASP A 717 28.73 -32.20 32.55
N LEU A 718 28.43 -30.98 32.08
CA LEU A 718 27.41 -30.75 31.05
C LEU A 718 27.91 -31.22 29.68
N SER A 719 27.15 -32.14 29.10
CA SER A 719 27.33 -32.65 27.74
C SER A 719 26.02 -32.45 26.97
N LEU A 720 26.08 -31.72 25.86
CA LEU A 720 24.96 -31.51 24.94
C LEU A 720 25.01 -32.56 23.82
N SER A 721 23.85 -32.95 23.29
CA SER A 721 23.81 -33.83 22.11
C SER A 721 24.19 -33.09 20.83
N VAL A 722 24.58 -33.85 19.79
CA VAL A 722 24.96 -33.33 18.46
C VAL A 722 23.90 -32.42 17.82
N THR A 723 22.63 -32.58 18.19
CA THR A 723 21.51 -31.77 17.70
C THR A 723 21.10 -30.63 18.63
N GLU A 724 21.77 -30.48 19.78
CA GLU A 724 21.53 -29.44 20.79
C GLU A 724 22.73 -28.49 20.96
N GLU A 725 23.92 -28.84 20.44
CA GLU A 725 25.01 -27.86 20.30
C GLU A 725 24.70 -26.84 19.21
N LEU A 726 24.81 -25.57 19.58
CA LEU A 726 24.58 -24.41 18.74
C LEU A 726 25.92 -23.75 18.40
N HIS A 727 26.05 -23.21 17.19
CA HIS A 727 27.25 -22.51 16.69
C HIS A 727 26.88 -21.18 16.03
N ILE A 728 27.81 -20.24 15.93
CA ILE A 728 27.57 -18.95 15.26
C ILE A 728 28.56 -18.74 14.11
N ILE A 729 28.06 -18.22 12.99
CA ILE A 729 28.84 -17.78 11.83
C ILE A 729 28.96 -16.25 11.90
N ASN A 730 30.19 -15.74 11.98
CA ASN A 730 30.51 -14.31 12.04
C ASN A 730 30.92 -13.80 10.66
N PHE A 731 30.50 -12.57 10.36
CA PHE A 731 30.80 -11.83 9.14
C PHE A 731 31.46 -10.51 9.53
N ASN A 732 32.61 -10.21 8.94
CA ASN A 732 33.31 -8.94 9.15
C ASN A 732 33.59 -8.22 7.84
N THR A 733 33.64 -6.89 7.90
CA THR A 733 34.05 -6.03 6.80
C THR A 733 34.59 -4.69 7.33
N GLU A 734 35.21 -3.90 6.47
CA GLU A 734 35.68 -2.56 6.79
C GLU A 734 34.97 -1.55 5.88
N PHE A 735 34.33 -0.56 6.50
CA PHE A 735 33.75 0.59 5.82
C PHE A 735 34.81 1.67 5.68
N LEU A 736 34.99 2.22 4.48
CA LEU A 736 35.91 3.32 4.20
C LEU A 736 35.23 4.34 3.28
N LEU A 737 34.88 5.52 3.81
CA LEU A 737 34.30 6.62 3.04
C LEU A 737 34.62 7.97 3.69
N HIS A 738 34.94 8.99 2.89
CA HIS A 738 35.18 10.38 3.33
C HIS A 738 36.07 10.51 4.59
N ASP A 739 37.28 9.94 4.60
CA ASP A 739 38.19 10.00 5.76
C ASP A 739 37.61 9.38 7.06
N MET A 740 36.65 8.44 6.95
CA MET A 740 36.14 7.63 8.05
C MET A 740 36.40 6.14 7.77
N SER A 741 36.97 5.44 8.75
CA SER A 741 37.15 3.98 8.72
C SER A 741 36.44 3.35 9.92
N VAL A 742 35.56 2.37 9.66
CA VAL A 742 34.81 1.65 10.70
C VAL A 742 34.83 0.15 10.40
N SER A 743 35.33 -0.65 11.34
CA SER A 743 35.16 -2.11 11.28
C SER A 743 33.72 -2.48 11.65
N LEU A 744 33.07 -3.24 10.77
CA LEU A 744 31.70 -3.72 10.91
C LEU A 744 31.72 -5.24 11.12
N GLU A 745 30.98 -5.72 12.12
CA GLU A 745 30.83 -7.14 12.42
C GLU A 745 29.35 -7.47 12.67
N THR A 746 28.90 -8.59 12.13
CA THR A 746 27.55 -9.13 12.34
C THR A 746 27.59 -10.65 12.36
N SER A 747 26.54 -11.31 12.84
CA SER A 747 26.54 -12.76 13.04
C SER A 747 25.21 -13.39 12.67
N SER A 748 25.23 -14.65 12.22
CA SER A 748 24.01 -15.44 12.04
C SER A 748 23.28 -15.68 13.36
N LEU A 749 22.02 -16.06 13.28
CA LEU A 749 21.37 -16.79 14.37
C LEU A 749 22.11 -18.14 14.61
N PRO A 750 21.94 -18.78 15.77
CA PRO A 750 22.70 -19.98 16.09
C PRO A 750 22.27 -21.17 15.22
N VAL A 751 23.26 -21.87 14.67
CA VAL A 751 23.08 -23.00 13.74
C VAL A 751 23.37 -24.33 14.44
N VAL A 752 22.63 -25.37 14.07
CA VAL A 752 22.90 -26.77 14.46
C VAL A 752 23.63 -27.47 13.33
N ILE A 753 24.78 -28.08 13.62
CA ILE A 753 25.65 -28.70 12.60
C ILE A 753 25.59 -30.24 12.68
N ILE A 754 24.95 -30.87 11.70
CA ILE A 754 24.75 -32.32 11.65
C ILE A 754 25.76 -33.04 10.75
N SER A 755 25.91 -34.34 10.95
CA SER A 755 26.78 -35.21 10.12
C SER A 755 25.98 -36.07 9.14
N ASN A 756 24.73 -36.43 9.47
CA ASN A 756 23.86 -37.27 8.63
C ASN A 756 22.47 -36.63 8.49
N SER A 757 21.84 -36.77 7.31
CA SER A 757 20.47 -36.33 7.06
C SER A 757 19.43 -36.94 8.00
N SER A 758 19.67 -38.13 8.57
CA SER A 758 18.79 -38.72 9.61
C SER A 758 18.64 -37.83 10.86
N GLN A 759 19.57 -36.91 11.10
CA GLN A 759 19.55 -36.00 12.24
C GLN A 759 18.75 -34.71 11.96
N GLN A 760 18.34 -34.45 10.70
CA GLN A 760 17.64 -33.20 10.33
C GLN A 760 16.34 -33.01 11.11
N GLN A 761 15.60 -34.09 11.42
CA GLN A 761 14.33 -34.01 12.14
C GLN A 761 14.50 -33.48 13.58
N SER A 762 15.49 -34.00 14.31
CA SER A 762 15.81 -33.57 15.68
C SER A 762 16.55 -32.22 15.71
N ALA A 763 17.45 -31.96 14.75
CA ALA A 763 18.12 -30.67 14.63
C ALA A 763 17.13 -29.53 14.36
N TRP A 764 16.12 -29.77 13.51
CA TRP A 764 15.06 -28.80 13.27
C TRP A 764 14.22 -28.55 14.53
N ALA A 765 13.89 -29.59 15.31
CA ALA A 765 13.21 -29.42 16.61
C ALA A 765 13.95 -28.44 17.54
N SER A 766 15.28 -28.51 17.57
CA SER A 766 16.11 -27.59 18.35
C SER A 766 16.05 -26.15 17.82
N ILE A 767 16.10 -25.98 16.50
CA ILE A 767 15.96 -24.66 15.86
C ILE A 767 14.57 -24.07 16.12
N LEU A 768 13.51 -24.87 16.08
CA LEU A 768 12.15 -24.45 16.45
C LEU A 768 12.10 -23.97 17.92
N TRP A 769 12.60 -24.77 18.85
CA TRP A 769 12.54 -24.46 20.29
C TRP A 769 13.37 -23.22 20.65
N PHE A 770 14.57 -23.11 20.08
CA PHE A 770 15.45 -21.96 20.29
C PHE A 770 14.79 -20.67 19.79
N ASN A 771 14.34 -20.63 18.54
CA ASN A 771 13.83 -19.39 17.95
C ASN A 771 12.44 -18.99 18.48
N MET A 772 11.63 -19.95 18.90
CA MET A 772 10.35 -19.68 19.58
C MET A 772 10.59 -18.94 20.92
N LEU A 773 11.52 -19.42 21.76
CA LEU A 773 11.62 -18.98 23.16
C LEU A 773 12.78 -18.03 23.47
N CYS A 774 13.88 -18.08 22.72
CA CYS A 774 15.09 -17.33 23.07
C CYS A 774 15.04 -15.88 22.55
N LEU A 775 15.09 -14.92 23.48
CA LEU A 775 15.19 -13.49 23.19
C LEU A 775 16.65 -13.04 22.97
N GLU A 776 17.64 -13.86 23.35
CA GLU A 776 19.06 -13.56 23.22
C GLU A 776 19.66 -14.34 22.04
N PRO A 777 19.82 -13.74 20.85
CA PRO A 777 20.19 -14.46 19.63
C PRO A 777 21.59 -15.07 19.62
N LYS A 778 22.39 -14.87 20.68
CA LYS A 778 23.76 -15.42 20.82
C LYS A 778 23.90 -16.47 21.94
N ASN A 779 22.80 -16.92 22.56
CA ASN A 779 22.86 -17.85 23.69
C ASN A 779 23.17 -19.30 23.24
N LEU A 780 24.45 -19.63 23.09
CA LEU A 780 24.94 -20.97 22.72
C LEU A 780 24.66 -22.05 23.79
N LEU A 781 24.34 -21.66 25.02
CA LEU A 781 24.08 -22.57 26.15
C LEU A 781 22.58 -22.79 26.42
N PHE A 782 21.70 -22.36 25.52
CA PHE A 782 20.24 -22.45 25.67
C PHE A 782 19.74 -23.85 26.07
N PHE A 783 20.28 -24.92 25.48
CA PHE A 783 19.88 -26.30 25.80
C PHE A 783 20.44 -26.85 27.12
N ALA A 784 21.39 -26.15 27.77
CA ALA A 784 21.84 -26.50 29.11
C ALA A 784 20.77 -26.19 30.18
N ASN A 785 20.07 -25.06 30.02
CA ASN A 785 19.01 -24.59 30.93
C ASN A 785 17.75 -24.26 30.10
N CYS A 786 17.18 -25.28 29.46
CA CYS A 786 16.15 -25.08 28.43
C CYS A 786 14.80 -24.61 29.04
N PRO A 787 14.25 -23.46 28.60
CA PRO A 787 12.97 -22.97 29.08
C PRO A 787 11.78 -23.82 28.61
N VAL A 788 10.69 -23.76 29.38
CA VAL A 788 9.40 -24.36 29.02
C VAL A 788 8.62 -23.43 28.09
N ALA A 789 7.98 -23.99 27.07
CA ALA A 789 7.08 -23.24 26.19
C ALA A 789 5.69 -23.14 26.80
N THR A 790 4.98 -22.04 26.58
CA THR A 790 3.52 -21.99 26.80
C THR A 790 2.77 -22.60 25.61
N TRP A 791 1.55 -23.11 25.83
CA TRP A 791 0.76 -23.66 24.74
C TRP A 791 0.46 -22.66 23.62
N PRO A 792 0.07 -21.39 23.87
CA PRO A 792 -0.17 -20.44 22.78
C PRO A 792 1.05 -20.26 21.86
N GLN A 793 2.24 -20.11 22.43
CA GLN A 793 3.50 -20.03 21.66
C GLN A 793 3.78 -21.29 20.85
N LEU A 794 3.56 -22.47 21.44
CA LEU A 794 3.77 -23.74 20.74
C LEU A 794 2.74 -23.95 19.63
N GLY A 795 1.45 -23.71 19.89
CA GLY A 795 0.36 -23.87 18.94
C GLY A 795 0.51 -22.95 17.72
N GLU A 796 0.89 -21.69 17.95
CA GLU A 796 1.24 -20.73 16.90
C GLU A 796 2.39 -21.27 16.02
N MET A 797 3.49 -21.71 16.64
CA MET A 797 4.65 -22.28 15.93
C MET A 797 4.32 -23.56 15.15
N LEU A 798 3.49 -24.45 15.71
CA LEU A 798 3.01 -25.66 15.03
C LEU A 798 2.11 -25.31 13.83
N SER A 799 1.29 -24.26 13.93
CA SER A 799 0.48 -23.75 12.82
C SER A 799 1.36 -23.20 11.69
N TRP A 800 2.41 -22.45 12.03
CA TRP A 800 3.42 -21.98 11.07
C TRP A 800 4.14 -23.11 10.31
N GLN A 801 4.36 -24.27 10.94
CA GLN A 801 4.96 -25.42 10.23
C GLN A 801 4.07 -25.90 9.07
N PHE A 802 2.75 -25.96 9.30
CA PHE A 802 1.76 -26.33 8.28
C PHE A 802 1.61 -25.26 7.21
N LEU A 803 1.51 -23.99 7.62
CA LEU A 803 1.38 -22.84 6.72
C LEU A 803 2.57 -22.76 5.75
N SER A 804 3.81 -22.76 6.26
CA SER A 804 5.04 -22.67 5.45
C SER A 804 5.36 -23.91 4.61
N SER A 805 4.77 -25.06 4.93
CA SER A 805 4.96 -26.32 4.20
C SER A 805 3.91 -26.57 3.12
N THR A 806 2.79 -25.85 3.18
CA THR A 806 1.65 -25.95 2.26
C THR A 806 1.20 -24.53 1.91
N THR A 807 -0.06 -24.18 2.16
CA THR A 807 -0.64 -22.83 2.08
C THR A 807 -1.66 -22.56 3.21
N ARG A 808 -1.92 -23.53 4.11
CA ARG A 808 -2.92 -23.43 5.18
C ARG A 808 -2.35 -23.91 6.52
N GLY A 809 -2.49 -23.09 7.55
CA GLY A 809 -2.09 -23.41 8.92
C GLY A 809 -3.05 -24.36 9.64
N LEU A 810 -2.94 -24.42 10.97
CA LEU A 810 -3.84 -25.17 11.85
C LEU A 810 -4.96 -24.29 12.40
N GLU A 811 -6.19 -24.80 12.36
CA GLU A 811 -7.37 -24.15 12.95
C GLU A 811 -7.42 -24.33 14.47
N SER A 812 -8.15 -23.44 15.17
CA SER A 812 -8.37 -23.53 16.63
C SER A 812 -8.88 -24.92 17.08
N ASN A 813 -9.83 -25.52 16.35
CA ASN A 813 -10.33 -26.87 16.64
C ASN A 813 -9.24 -27.95 16.53
N GLN A 814 -8.30 -27.81 15.60
CA GLN A 814 -7.19 -28.75 15.39
C GLN A 814 -6.12 -28.56 16.47
N LEU A 815 -5.82 -27.30 16.81
CA LEU A 815 -4.95 -26.93 17.91
C LEU A 815 -5.46 -27.48 19.24
N ASP A 816 -6.74 -27.34 19.57
CA ASP A 816 -7.34 -27.91 20.79
C ASP A 816 -7.20 -29.44 20.86
N MET A 817 -7.29 -30.14 19.73
CA MET A 817 -7.10 -31.60 19.69
C MET A 817 -5.63 -32.00 19.93
N ILE A 818 -4.68 -31.19 19.44
CA ILE A 818 -3.25 -31.36 19.73
C ILE A 818 -2.96 -31.03 21.22
N ALA A 819 -3.55 -29.97 21.75
CA ALA A 819 -3.45 -29.58 23.16
C ALA A 819 -3.99 -30.69 24.08
N HIS A 820 -5.15 -31.25 23.74
CA HIS A 820 -5.73 -32.39 24.45
C HIS A 820 -4.81 -33.62 24.43
N LYS A 821 -4.15 -33.91 23.29
CA LYS A 821 -3.17 -35.00 23.19
C LYS A 821 -1.93 -34.78 24.09
N LEU A 822 -1.53 -33.52 24.31
CA LEU A 822 -0.36 -33.17 25.13
C LEU A 822 -0.67 -33.02 26.63
N PHE A 823 -1.82 -32.45 26.99
CA PHE A 823 -2.14 -32.00 28.36
C PHE A 823 -3.37 -32.68 28.98
N GLY A 824 -4.06 -33.55 28.24
CA GLY A 824 -5.36 -34.07 28.66
C GLY A 824 -6.48 -33.03 28.50
N LYS A 825 -7.67 -33.35 29.01
CA LYS A 825 -8.84 -32.45 28.96
C LYS A 825 -8.68 -31.34 29.98
N GLN A 826 -8.64 -30.09 29.53
CA GLN A 826 -8.55 -28.89 30.37
C GLN A 826 -9.74 -27.95 30.09
N GLN A 827 -9.91 -26.88 30.91
CA GLN A 827 -10.93 -25.84 30.65
C GLN A 827 -10.41 -24.74 29.71
N SER A 828 -9.15 -24.33 29.87
CA SER A 828 -8.38 -23.55 28.90
C SER A 828 -6.97 -24.14 28.86
N TYR A 829 -6.30 -24.00 27.72
CA TYR A 829 -4.92 -24.44 27.51
C TYR A 829 -3.90 -23.30 27.64
N ASP A 830 -4.30 -22.04 27.82
CA ASP A 830 -3.41 -20.87 27.74
C ASP A 830 -2.30 -20.88 28.80
N ALA A 831 -2.63 -21.36 30.00
CA ALA A 831 -1.69 -21.50 31.12
C ALA A 831 -0.84 -22.80 31.04
N CYS A 832 -1.14 -23.72 30.11
CA CYS A 832 -0.40 -24.98 30.00
C CYS A 832 1.03 -24.74 29.50
N LYS A 833 1.98 -25.45 30.13
CA LYS A 833 3.42 -25.37 29.82
C LYS A 833 3.98 -26.74 29.48
N ILE A 834 4.92 -26.78 28.54
CA ILE A 834 5.54 -28.00 28.02
C ILE A 834 7.07 -27.85 28.00
N SER A 835 7.75 -28.89 28.47
CA SER A 835 9.21 -28.98 28.47
C SER A 835 9.75 -29.46 27.11
N TRP A 836 10.99 -29.08 26.82
CA TRP A 836 11.77 -29.64 25.71
C TRP A 836 11.83 -31.17 25.72
N THR A 837 11.93 -31.78 26.91
CA THR A 837 11.96 -33.23 27.08
C THR A 837 10.66 -33.87 26.58
N LYS A 838 9.50 -33.36 26.99
CA LYS A 838 8.19 -33.87 26.56
C LYS A 838 7.88 -33.64 25.08
N PHE A 839 8.47 -32.60 24.48
CA PHE A 839 8.32 -32.30 23.06
C PHE A 839 9.17 -33.22 22.15
N SER A 840 10.46 -33.40 22.48
CA SER A 840 11.44 -34.02 21.56
C SER A 840 12.23 -35.22 22.10
N LYS A 841 12.12 -35.58 23.40
CA LYS A 841 12.90 -36.70 24.00
C LYS A 841 12.04 -37.84 24.55
N GLU A 842 10.91 -37.52 25.19
CA GLU A 842 9.98 -38.49 25.77
C GLU A 842 9.00 -39.01 24.70
N ASN A 843 8.65 -40.30 24.81
CA ASN A 843 7.65 -40.90 23.93
C ASN A 843 6.23 -40.47 24.34
N VAL A 844 5.34 -40.29 23.36
CA VAL A 844 3.92 -40.05 23.65
C VAL A 844 3.31 -41.30 24.31
N PRO A 845 2.44 -41.17 25.34
CA PRO A 845 1.85 -42.32 26.01
C PRO A 845 1.24 -43.34 25.04
N ASN A 846 1.51 -44.62 25.30
CA ASN A 846 1.12 -45.76 24.45
C ASN A 846 1.74 -45.78 23.03
N THR A 847 2.87 -45.10 22.82
CA THR A 847 3.64 -45.12 21.55
C THR A 847 5.14 -45.31 21.77
N ASN A 848 5.89 -45.57 20.70
CA ASN A 848 7.35 -45.71 20.70
C ASN A 848 8.09 -44.54 20.01
N PHE A 849 7.45 -43.37 19.93
CA PHE A 849 7.99 -42.18 19.28
C PHE A 849 7.64 -40.90 20.05
N THR A 850 8.42 -39.84 19.83
CA THR A 850 8.21 -38.54 20.48
C THR A 850 7.15 -37.72 19.74
N PHE A 851 6.59 -36.71 20.41
CA PHE A 851 5.53 -35.88 19.84
C PHE A 851 5.96 -35.21 18.53
N TRP A 852 7.16 -34.59 18.52
CA TRP A 852 7.67 -33.91 17.34
C TRP A 852 7.83 -34.86 16.15
N VAL A 853 8.35 -36.07 16.34
CA VAL A 853 8.55 -37.06 15.26
C VAL A 853 7.22 -37.43 14.58
N TRP A 854 6.15 -37.59 15.36
CA TRP A 854 4.81 -37.89 14.87
C TRP A 854 4.18 -36.71 14.12
N PHE A 855 4.22 -35.52 14.71
CA PHE A 855 3.65 -34.30 14.11
C PHE A 855 4.33 -33.98 12.77
N ASP A 856 5.64 -34.11 12.73
CA ASP A 856 6.46 -33.91 11.54
C ASP A 856 6.26 -34.99 10.47
N GLY A 857 6.04 -36.25 10.86
CA GLY A 857 5.67 -37.32 9.93
C GLY A 857 4.35 -37.03 9.23
N ILE A 858 3.35 -36.50 9.95
CA ILE A 858 2.09 -36.00 9.37
C ILE A 858 2.37 -34.85 8.41
N LEU A 859 3.13 -33.83 8.83
CA LEU A 859 3.46 -32.65 8.01
C LEU A 859 4.11 -33.04 6.68
N PHE A 860 5.10 -33.94 6.73
CA PHE A 860 5.77 -34.46 5.53
C PHE A 860 4.79 -35.20 4.60
N MET A 861 3.90 -36.02 5.16
CA MET A 861 2.88 -36.75 4.39
C MET A 861 1.90 -35.79 3.72
N VAL A 862 1.46 -34.73 4.43
CA VAL A 862 0.55 -33.72 3.86
C VAL A 862 1.22 -33.00 2.70
N LYS A 863 2.42 -32.44 2.91
CA LYS A 863 3.19 -31.76 1.87
C LYS A 863 3.47 -32.64 0.64
N SER A 864 3.72 -33.94 0.84
CA SER A 864 4.12 -34.83 -0.26
C SER A 864 2.96 -35.45 -1.04
N HIS A 865 1.77 -35.57 -0.45
CA HIS A 865 0.69 -36.41 -0.99
C HIS A 865 -0.73 -35.86 -0.83
N LEU A 866 -0.97 -34.85 0.01
CA LEU A 866 -2.31 -34.38 0.38
C LEU A 866 -2.45 -32.85 0.33
N GLU A 867 -1.47 -32.13 -0.21
CA GLU A 867 -1.37 -30.66 -0.16
C GLU A 867 -2.65 -29.96 -0.65
N ASN A 868 -3.13 -30.31 -1.84
CA ASN A 868 -4.35 -29.72 -2.40
C ASN A 868 -5.61 -30.00 -1.54
N LEU A 869 -5.73 -31.23 -1.03
CA LEU A 869 -6.84 -31.63 -0.13
C LEU A 869 -6.77 -30.93 1.23
N TRP A 870 -5.57 -30.52 1.66
CA TRP A 870 -5.35 -29.74 2.87
C TRP A 870 -5.64 -28.25 2.65
N LYS A 871 -5.19 -27.66 1.53
CA LYS A 871 -5.49 -26.27 1.12
C LYS A 871 -6.99 -26.01 1.12
N ASP A 872 -7.75 -26.93 0.52
CA ASP A 872 -9.22 -26.87 0.37
C ASP A 872 -10.05 -26.94 1.65
N GLY A 873 -9.47 -27.24 2.82
CA GLY A 873 -10.27 -27.56 4.01
C GLY A 873 -10.88 -28.96 4.05
N SER A 874 -10.69 -29.79 3.02
CA SER A 874 -11.31 -31.13 2.92
C SER A 874 -10.82 -32.13 3.98
N ILE A 875 -9.68 -31.87 4.62
CA ILE A 875 -9.11 -32.72 5.69
C ILE A 875 -9.30 -32.05 7.05
N MET A 876 -10.06 -32.68 7.96
CA MET A 876 -10.16 -32.21 9.35
C MET A 876 -8.89 -32.53 10.15
N GLY A 877 -8.20 -33.64 9.84
CA GLY A 877 -6.82 -33.88 10.25
C GLY A 877 -6.69 -34.30 11.72
N PHE A 878 -6.59 -33.34 12.64
CA PHE A 878 -6.34 -33.60 14.05
C PHE A 878 -7.65 -33.82 14.80
N VAL A 879 -8.10 -35.07 14.91
CA VAL A 879 -9.34 -35.47 15.61
C VAL A 879 -9.11 -36.77 16.38
N SER A 880 -9.45 -36.80 17.67
CA SER A 880 -9.35 -38.02 18.46
C SER A 880 -10.46 -39.02 18.13
N LYS A 881 -10.16 -40.33 18.22
CA LYS A 881 -11.14 -41.42 17.93
C LYS A 881 -12.48 -41.24 18.66
N GLY A 882 -12.47 -40.74 19.90
CA GLY A 882 -13.69 -40.50 20.69
C GLY A 882 -14.51 -39.30 20.19
N LYS A 883 -13.84 -38.20 19.79
CA LYS A 883 -14.52 -37.02 19.24
C LYS A 883 -15.09 -37.31 17.86
N GLU A 884 -14.33 -37.99 16.99
CA GLU A 884 -14.76 -38.47 15.68
C GLU A 884 -16.09 -39.25 15.76
N LYS A 885 -16.15 -40.28 16.62
CA LYS A 885 -17.38 -41.05 16.87
C LYS A 885 -18.53 -40.15 17.34
N THR A 886 -18.26 -39.15 18.18
CA THR A 886 -19.28 -38.21 18.70
C THR A 886 -19.81 -37.24 17.64
N LEU A 887 -18.97 -36.83 16.68
CA LEU A 887 -19.37 -35.96 15.56
C LEU A 887 -20.18 -36.73 14.51
N LEU A 888 -19.72 -37.92 14.13
CA LEU A 888 -20.35 -38.74 13.09
C LEU A 888 -21.69 -39.35 13.54
N LYS A 889 -21.85 -39.72 14.81
CA LYS A 889 -23.12 -40.27 15.36
C LYS A 889 -24.34 -39.33 15.26
N LYS A 890 -24.14 -38.06 14.90
CA LYS A 890 -25.21 -37.06 14.73
C LYS A 890 -25.50 -36.71 13.26
N LYS A 891 -24.93 -37.47 12.32
CA LYS A 891 -25.00 -37.20 10.87
C LYS A 891 -25.71 -38.31 10.10
N GLN A 892 -26.09 -38.00 8.87
CA GLN A 892 -26.79 -38.91 7.96
C GLN A 892 -25.92 -40.09 7.52
N ARG A 893 -26.54 -41.18 7.07
CA ARG A 893 -25.86 -42.39 6.57
C ARG A 893 -24.85 -42.03 5.48
N GLY A 894 -23.63 -42.53 5.60
CA GLY A 894 -22.57 -42.30 4.61
C GLY A 894 -21.86 -40.94 4.73
N THR A 895 -22.13 -40.15 5.78
CA THR A 895 -21.25 -39.02 6.14
C THR A 895 -19.91 -39.57 6.67
N PHE A 896 -18.80 -39.04 6.16
CA PHE A 896 -17.44 -39.45 6.51
C PHE A 896 -16.52 -38.27 6.83
N LEU A 897 -15.45 -38.56 7.57
CA LEU A 897 -14.47 -37.60 8.08
C LEU A 897 -13.05 -38.10 7.82
N LEU A 898 -12.17 -37.19 7.39
CA LEU A 898 -10.75 -37.46 7.12
C LEU A 898 -9.88 -37.01 8.30
N ARG A 899 -9.08 -37.92 8.89
CA ARG A 899 -8.17 -37.60 10.01
C ARG A 899 -6.82 -38.32 9.93
N PHE A 900 -5.85 -37.81 10.67
CA PHE A 900 -4.55 -38.44 10.82
C PHE A 900 -4.57 -39.55 11.87
N SER A 901 -3.62 -40.48 11.74
CA SER A 901 -3.40 -41.57 12.68
C SER A 901 -2.56 -41.11 13.86
N GLU A 902 -3.08 -41.31 15.08
CA GLU A 902 -2.37 -41.04 16.33
C GLU A 902 -1.32 -42.11 16.70
N SER A 903 -1.28 -43.23 15.96
CA SER A 903 -0.52 -44.44 16.32
C SER A 903 0.58 -44.81 15.32
N ILE A 904 0.77 -44.03 14.25
CA ILE A 904 1.78 -44.29 13.21
C ILE A 904 2.84 -43.20 13.28
N ARG A 905 4.10 -43.61 13.48
CA ARG A 905 5.26 -42.71 13.62
C ARG A 905 5.44 -41.77 12.43
N ASP A 906 5.44 -42.34 11.23
CA ASP A 906 5.85 -41.64 9.99
C ASP A 906 4.67 -40.96 9.26
N GLY A 907 3.59 -40.67 10.01
CA GLY A 907 2.33 -40.17 9.48
C GLY A 907 1.45 -41.24 8.82
N GLY A 908 0.13 -41.05 8.89
CA GLY A 908 -0.84 -41.85 8.17
C GLY A 908 -2.21 -41.18 8.18
N ILE A 909 -2.97 -41.29 7.09
CA ILE A 909 -4.32 -40.73 6.96
C ILE A 909 -5.36 -41.87 6.95
N THR A 910 -6.48 -41.66 7.63
CA THR A 910 -7.62 -42.58 7.62
C THR A 910 -8.91 -41.80 7.45
N PHE A 911 -9.96 -42.53 7.10
CA PHE A 911 -11.32 -42.03 7.10
C PHE A 911 -12.24 -42.96 7.91
N SER A 912 -13.22 -42.35 8.54
CA SER A 912 -14.31 -43.04 9.24
C SER A 912 -15.64 -42.50 8.77
N TRP A 913 -16.65 -43.36 8.71
CA TRP A 913 -18.00 -43.00 8.28
C TRP A 913 -19.03 -43.52 9.27
N VAL A 914 -20.20 -42.86 9.33
CA VAL A 914 -21.36 -43.37 10.04
C VAL A 914 -22.23 -44.22 9.10
N ASP A 915 -22.62 -45.37 9.60
CA ASP A 915 -23.66 -46.21 9.05
C ASP A 915 -24.73 -46.45 10.14
N TYR A 916 -25.88 -46.98 9.76
CA TYR A 916 -26.94 -47.31 10.72
C TYR A 916 -27.20 -48.81 10.68
N SER A 917 -27.19 -49.43 11.85
CA SER A 917 -27.56 -50.85 11.98
C SER A 917 -29.03 -51.07 11.54
N PRO A 918 -29.44 -52.31 11.25
CA PRO A 918 -30.86 -52.64 11.06
C PRO A 918 -31.76 -52.29 12.26
N THR A 919 -31.17 -52.06 13.44
CA THR A 919 -31.85 -51.59 14.66
C THR A 919 -31.92 -50.06 14.80
N GLY A 920 -31.37 -49.30 13.84
CA GLY A 920 -31.37 -47.83 13.84
C GLY A 920 -30.30 -47.18 14.71
N GLU A 921 -29.33 -47.94 15.24
CA GLU A 921 -28.23 -47.38 16.02
C GLU A 921 -27.07 -46.93 15.11
N PRO A 922 -26.44 -45.76 15.38
CA PRO A 922 -25.33 -45.27 14.57
C PRO A 922 -24.01 -46.01 14.87
N ASP A 923 -23.59 -46.84 13.91
CA ASP A 923 -22.31 -47.55 13.86
C ASP A 923 -21.27 -46.65 13.17
N VAL A 924 -20.06 -46.54 13.74
CA VAL A 924 -18.97 -45.73 13.16
C VAL A 924 -17.81 -46.64 12.84
N ARG A 925 -17.64 -46.90 11.54
CA ARG A 925 -16.60 -47.78 10.99
C ARG A 925 -15.40 -46.93 10.55
N SER A 926 -14.20 -47.48 10.71
CA SER A 926 -12.93 -46.84 10.34
C SER A 926 -12.08 -47.79 9.48
N VAL A 927 -11.29 -47.21 8.58
CA VAL A 927 -10.30 -47.96 7.78
C VAL A 927 -8.93 -47.97 8.46
N GLN A 928 -8.15 -49.04 8.28
CA GLN A 928 -6.74 -49.02 8.64
C GLN A 928 -6.02 -47.83 7.96
N PRO A 929 -5.23 -47.00 8.67
CA PRO A 929 -4.68 -45.79 8.06
C PRO A 929 -3.69 -46.07 6.93
N PHE A 930 -3.84 -45.31 5.86
CA PHE A 930 -2.97 -45.28 4.69
C PHE A 930 -1.70 -44.49 5.01
N THR A 931 -0.55 -45.07 4.70
CA THR A 931 0.78 -44.52 4.91
C THR A 931 1.37 -43.96 3.61
N LYS A 932 2.56 -43.35 3.69
CA LYS A 932 3.35 -42.97 2.51
C LYS A 932 3.48 -44.09 1.48
N VAL A 933 3.64 -45.35 1.90
CA VAL A 933 3.80 -46.50 0.99
C VAL A 933 2.54 -46.71 0.14
N ASP A 934 1.38 -46.41 0.70
CA ASP A 934 0.08 -46.56 0.05
C ASP A 934 -0.21 -45.37 -0.88
N LEU A 935 0.06 -44.14 -0.40
CA LEU A 935 -0.17 -42.90 -1.14
C LEU A 935 0.79 -42.72 -2.34
N CYS A 936 1.99 -43.31 -2.29
CA CYS A 936 2.88 -43.40 -3.45
C CYS A 936 2.35 -44.33 -4.56
N GLN A 937 1.43 -45.26 -4.26
CA GLN A 937 0.85 -46.19 -5.24
C GLN A 937 -0.43 -45.63 -5.86
N ILE A 938 -1.29 -45.02 -5.04
CA ILE A 938 -2.61 -44.53 -5.46
C ILE A 938 -2.89 -43.18 -4.76
N PRO A 939 -3.22 -42.11 -5.49
CA PRO A 939 -3.61 -40.84 -4.89
C PRO A 939 -4.84 -40.97 -3.99
N PHE A 940 -4.85 -40.25 -2.86
CA PHE A 940 -5.86 -40.45 -1.81
C PHE A 940 -7.31 -40.19 -2.27
N HIS A 941 -7.51 -39.21 -3.16
CA HIS A 941 -8.82 -38.93 -3.75
C HIS A 941 -9.35 -40.06 -4.64
N GLU A 942 -8.47 -40.80 -5.34
CA GLU A 942 -8.86 -42.00 -6.10
C GLU A 942 -9.13 -43.21 -5.17
N ILE A 943 -8.52 -43.27 -3.98
CA ILE A 943 -8.90 -44.23 -2.94
C ILE A 943 -10.33 -43.94 -2.46
N ILE A 944 -10.66 -42.68 -2.13
CA ILE A 944 -12.02 -42.26 -1.71
C ILE A 944 -13.06 -42.52 -2.82
N ARG A 945 -12.74 -42.20 -4.07
CA ARG A 945 -13.62 -42.40 -5.24
C ARG A 945 -14.01 -43.86 -5.42
N ASN A 946 -13.02 -44.75 -5.37
CA ASN A 946 -13.15 -46.16 -5.77
C ASN A 946 -13.24 -47.13 -4.57
N PHE A 947 -13.37 -46.62 -3.33
CA PHE A 947 -13.58 -47.44 -2.14
C PHE A 947 -14.89 -48.24 -2.27
N GLN A 948 -14.85 -49.53 -1.96
CA GLN A 948 -16.01 -50.43 -2.02
C GLN A 948 -15.97 -51.39 -0.83
N ILE A 949 -17.15 -51.70 -0.28
CA ILE A 949 -17.35 -52.72 0.75
C ILE A 949 -18.31 -53.78 0.21
N LEU A 950 -18.05 -55.04 0.55
CA LEU A 950 -18.97 -56.15 0.33
C LEU A 950 -19.89 -56.25 1.55
N GLU A 951 -21.17 -55.87 1.40
CA GLU A 951 -22.21 -56.17 2.39
C GLU A 951 -22.94 -57.48 2.04
N GLU A 952 -23.86 -57.92 2.91
CA GLU A 952 -24.37 -59.30 2.96
C GLU A 952 -25.10 -59.78 1.68
N GLU A 953 -25.47 -58.88 0.77
CA GLU A 953 -26.09 -59.19 -0.53
C GLU A 953 -25.10 -59.27 -1.73
N ASN A 954 -23.78 -59.31 -1.49
CA ASN A 954 -22.72 -59.40 -2.51
C ASN A 954 -22.63 -58.23 -3.52
N VAL A 955 -23.38 -57.15 -3.35
CA VAL A 955 -23.24 -55.92 -4.16
C VAL A 955 -22.13 -55.02 -3.58
N PRO A 956 -21.09 -54.64 -4.35
CA PRO A 956 -20.01 -53.79 -3.86
C PRO A 956 -20.42 -52.30 -3.90
N GLU A 957 -20.84 -51.76 -2.75
CA GLU A 957 -21.22 -50.34 -2.62
C GLU A 957 -20.08 -49.47 -2.05
N ASN A 958 -20.06 -48.18 -2.41
CA ASN A 958 -19.17 -47.20 -1.79
C ASN A 958 -19.93 -46.47 -0.66
N PRO A 959 -19.61 -46.71 0.62
CA PRO A 959 -20.34 -46.11 1.75
C PRO A 959 -20.03 -44.61 1.95
N LEU A 960 -19.06 -44.05 1.22
CA LEU A 960 -18.65 -42.65 1.37
C LEU A 960 -19.53 -41.78 0.46
N LEU A 961 -20.49 -41.07 1.03
CA LEU A 961 -21.47 -40.25 0.30
C LEU A 961 -21.26 -38.75 0.53
N PHE A 962 -21.07 -38.34 1.78
CA PHE A 962 -20.94 -36.93 2.18
C PHE A 962 -19.69 -36.70 3.01
N LEU A 963 -18.85 -35.73 2.65
CA LEU A 963 -17.78 -35.25 3.51
C LEU A 963 -18.39 -34.40 4.64
N TYR A 964 -17.89 -34.56 5.86
CA TYR A 964 -18.30 -33.75 7.01
C TYR A 964 -18.10 -32.24 6.73
N PRO A 965 -19.07 -31.35 7.02
CA PRO A 965 -20.30 -31.64 7.76
C PRO A 965 -21.38 -32.37 6.93
N ASP A 966 -21.69 -31.90 5.71
CA ASP A 966 -22.75 -32.44 4.84
C ASP A 966 -22.48 -32.19 3.33
N THR A 967 -21.21 -32.06 2.92
CA THR A 967 -20.83 -31.75 1.52
C THR A 967 -20.83 -33.01 0.65
N PRO A 968 -21.52 -33.07 -0.49
CA PRO A 968 -21.48 -34.21 -1.41
C PRO A 968 -20.06 -34.61 -1.82
N LYS A 969 -19.73 -35.91 -1.85
CA LYS A 969 -18.39 -36.43 -2.23
C LYS A 969 -17.90 -35.90 -3.58
N VAL A 970 -18.79 -35.78 -4.57
CA VAL A 970 -18.45 -35.30 -5.92
C VAL A 970 -18.13 -33.80 -5.92
N GLU A 971 -18.78 -33.01 -5.08
CA GLU A 971 -18.49 -31.58 -4.91
C GLU A 971 -17.12 -31.38 -4.25
N ALA A 972 -16.85 -32.12 -3.16
CA ALA A 972 -15.59 -31.98 -2.42
C ALA A 972 -14.35 -32.50 -3.18
N PHE A 973 -14.46 -33.64 -3.88
CA PHE A 973 -13.31 -34.32 -4.50
C PHE A 973 -13.34 -34.39 -6.03
N GLY A 974 -14.44 -33.98 -6.69
CA GLY A 974 -14.63 -34.16 -8.13
C GLY A 974 -13.58 -33.46 -8.99
N LYS A 975 -13.11 -32.29 -8.56
CA LYS A 975 -12.01 -31.54 -9.22
C LYS A 975 -10.65 -32.25 -9.22
N TYR A 976 -10.50 -33.31 -8.43
CA TYR A 976 -9.30 -34.15 -8.38
C TYR A 976 -9.47 -35.51 -9.10
N TYR A 977 -10.64 -35.78 -9.65
CA TYR A 977 -10.91 -37.07 -10.29
C TYR A 977 -10.35 -37.10 -11.70
N THR A 978 -9.66 -38.19 -12.02
CA THR A 978 -9.19 -38.45 -13.38
C THR A 978 -10.36 -38.79 -14.31
N GLU A 979 -10.32 -38.30 -15.55
CA GLU A 979 -11.39 -38.47 -16.56
C GLU A 979 -11.74 -39.94 -16.83
N LYS A 980 -10.75 -40.83 -16.73
CA LYS A 980 -10.92 -42.29 -16.92
C LYS A 980 -11.60 -42.91 -15.72
N SER A 981 -12.93 -42.97 -15.77
CA SER A 981 -13.77 -43.60 -14.76
C SER A 981 -14.02 -45.10 -15.03
N GLY A 982 -14.36 -45.86 -13.99
CA GLY A 982 -14.76 -47.26 -14.13
C GLY A 982 -13.62 -48.19 -14.58
N ALA A 983 -13.96 -49.23 -15.36
CA ALA A 983 -13.08 -50.35 -15.68
C ALA A 983 -11.77 -49.95 -16.42
N ASP A 984 -11.74 -48.80 -17.07
CA ASP A 984 -10.57 -48.27 -17.80
C ASP A 984 -9.59 -47.46 -16.92
N SER A 985 -9.89 -47.30 -15.62
CA SER A 985 -8.96 -46.71 -14.66
C SER A 985 -7.81 -47.67 -14.34
N GLN A 986 -6.57 -47.24 -14.61
CA GLN A 986 -5.36 -48.01 -14.27
C GLN A 986 -5.27 -48.37 -12.78
N TYR A 987 -5.89 -47.58 -11.90
CA TYR A 987 -5.81 -47.75 -10.45
C TYR A 987 -6.74 -48.85 -9.91
N ILE A 988 -7.89 -49.11 -10.55
CA ILE A 988 -8.86 -50.14 -10.07
C ILE A 988 -8.22 -51.53 -10.01
N LYS A 989 -7.29 -51.84 -10.93
CA LYS A 989 -6.59 -53.13 -10.96
C LYS A 989 -5.70 -53.35 -9.71
N TYR A 990 -5.14 -52.28 -9.16
CA TYR A 990 -4.37 -52.30 -7.91
C TYR A 990 -5.27 -52.29 -6.66
N ILE A 991 -6.35 -51.51 -6.65
CA ILE A 991 -7.32 -51.46 -5.52
C ILE A 991 -7.92 -52.84 -5.28
N LYS A 992 -8.35 -53.54 -6.34
CA LYS A 992 -8.91 -54.91 -6.25
C LYS A 992 -7.93 -55.96 -5.69
N THR A 993 -6.62 -55.72 -5.74
CA THR A 993 -5.60 -56.62 -5.17
C THR A 993 -5.23 -56.31 -3.72
N LYS A 994 -5.70 -55.20 -3.16
CA LYS A 994 -5.30 -54.72 -1.83
C LYS A 994 -6.45 -54.91 -0.85
N LEU A 995 -6.34 -55.93 0.02
CA LEU A 995 -7.29 -56.16 1.10
C LEU A 995 -7.23 -54.99 2.10
N VAL A 996 -8.29 -54.19 2.13
CA VAL A 996 -8.45 -53.06 3.05
C VAL A 996 -9.23 -53.53 4.28
N PHE A 997 -8.54 -53.62 5.43
CA PHE A 997 -9.18 -54.04 6.68
C PHE A 997 -10.09 -52.92 7.23
N VAL A 998 -11.37 -53.25 7.41
CA VAL A 998 -12.37 -52.42 8.09
C VAL A 998 -12.55 -52.95 9.50
N SER A 999 -12.30 -52.13 10.52
CA SER A 999 -12.50 -52.52 11.92
C SER A 999 -13.97 -52.33 12.32
N LYS A 1000 -14.67 -53.43 12.60
CA LYS A 1000 -15.91 -53.42 13.41
C LYS A 1000 -15.50 -53.58 14.88
N GLU A 1001 -15.80 -52.60 15.73
CA GLU A 1001 -15.55 -52.68 17.18
C GLU A 1001 -16.88 -52.68 17.96
N ASN A 1002 -17.26 -53.85 18.47
CA ASN A 1002 -18.43 -54.00 19.34
C ASN A 1002 -18.23 -53.24 20.66
N THR A 1003 -19.31 -52.65 21.15
CA THR A 1003 -19.38 -52.01 22.48
C THR A 1003 -19.39 -53.04 23.61
N LEU A 1004 -18.22 -53.55 24.00
CA LEU A 1004 -18.01 -54.16 25.31
C LEU A 1004 -16.67 -53.72 25.89
N GLU A 1005 -16.69 -53.06 27.04
CA GLU A 1005 -15.51 -52.91 27.89
C GLU A 1005 -15.03 -54.31 28.30
N ALA A 1006 -13.79 -54.63 27.95
CA ALA A 1006 -13.19 -55.91 28.31
C ALA A 1006 -12.91 -55.95 29.83
N LYS A 1007 -13.87 -56.46 30.59
CA LYS A 1007 -13.61 -56.98 31.94
C LYS A 1007 -12.61 -58.13 31.84
N SER A 1008 -11.58 -58.07 32.67
CA SER A 1008 -10.50 -59.06 32.74
C SER A 1008 -11.04 -60.47 32.97
N PRO A 1009 -10.60 -61.48 32.19
CA PRO A 1009 -10.74 -62.87 32.60
C PRO A 1009 -9.58 -63.23 33.54
N MET A 1010 -9.86 -63.31 34.85
CA MET A 1010 -9.07 -64.19 35.71
C MET A 1010 -9.44 -65.64 35.39
N TYR A 1011 -8.46 -66.48 35.09
CA TYR A 1011 -8.42 -67.81 35.71
C TYR A 1011 -6.98 -68.30 35.90
N SER A 1012 -6.84 -69.31 36.75
CA SER A 1012 -5.65 -69.67 37.51
C SER A 1012 -4.56 -70.45 36.77
N ASP A 1013 -3.35 -70.33 37.34
CA ASP A 1013 -2.34 -71.37 37.53
C ASP A 1013 -2.76 -72.82 37.21
N THR A 1014 -1.90 -73.61 36.55
CA THR A 1014 -0.82 -74.34 37.27
C THR A 1014 0.09 -75.19 36.35
N VAL A 1015 1.36 -75.34 36.79
CA VAL A 1015 2.21 -76.56 36.78
C VAL A 1015 3.11 -76.91 35.57
N GLU A 1016 4.41 -76.96 35.90
CA GLU A 1016 5.57 -77.75 35.39
C GLU A 1016 6.09 -77.59 33.94
N GLY A 1017 7.42 -77.57 33.71
CA GLY A 1017 8.55 -77.66 34.65
C GLY A 1017 9.94 -77.59 34.00
N GLU A 1018 10.99 -77.60 34.84
CA GLU A 1018 12.45 -77.69 34.51
C GLU A 1018 13.06 -76.49 33.72
N GLY A 1019 14.24 -75.93 34.02
CA GLY A 1019 15.30 -76.17 35.02
C GLY A 1019 16.67 -75.77 34.41
N SER A 1020 17.35 -74.68 34.79
CA SER A 1020 18.39 -74.68 35.85
C SER A 1020 19.19 -73.35 35.84
N GLY A 1021 19.67 -72.88 37.00
CA GLY A 1021 20.66 -71.78 37.14
C GLY A 1021 22.09 -72.30 37.29
N PRO A 1022 23.08 -71.59 37.90
CA PRO A 1022 23.06 -70.30 38.64
C PRO A 1022 24.09 -69.27 38.06
N MET A 1023 24.27 -68.03 38.55
CA MET A 1023 24.88 -67.62 39.83
C MET A 1023 24.69 -66.12 40.15
N ASN A 1024 24.76 -65.77 41.43
CA ASN A 1024 24.57 -64.42 42.00
C ASN A 1024 25.54 -64.25 43.20
N PRO A 1025 25.95 -63.02 43.59
CA PRO A 1025 25.63 -62.53 44.96
C PRO A 1025 25.27 -61.02 44.98
N ARG A 1026 24.18 -60.58 45.65
CA ARG A 1026 24.01 -60.30 47.11
C ARG A 1026 25.04 -59.30 47.68
N TYR A 1027 24.71 -58.29 48.50
CA TYR A 1027 23.65 -58.07 49.52
C TYR A 1027 23.07 -56.63 49.45
N GLY A 1028 21.99 -56.20 50.14
CA GLY A 1028 20.99 -56.88 50.98
C GLY A 1028 20.29 -55.94 52.01
N LEU A 1029 18.99 -56.19 52.30
CA LEU A 1029 18.09 -55.57 53.33
C LEU A 1029 17.84 -54.04 53.23
N GLY A 1030 16.68 -53.46 53.53
CA GLY A 1030 15.31 -53.88 53.95
C GLY A 1030 14.52 -52.56 54.22
N GLY A 1031 13.20 -52.43 54.34
CA GLY A 1031 12.03 -53.32 54.37
C GLY A 1031 10.87 -52.53 55.01
N GLU A 1032 9.66 -52.59 54.41
CA GLU A 1032 8.34 -52.17 54.96
C GLU A 1032 8.13 -50.66 55.29
N ALA A 1033 7.07 -49.91 54.93
CA ALA A 1033 5.66 -50.10 54.51
C ALA A 1033 4.61 -49.71 55.58
N PHE A 1034 3.50 -49.10 55.11
CA PHE A 1034 2.14 -48.93 55.68
C PHE A 1034 1.58 -47.52 56.02
N GLU A 1035 0.41 -47.24 55.40
CA GLU A 1035 -0.67 -46.32 55.83
C GLU A 1035 -1.54 -46.99 56.96
N PRO A 1036 -2.77 -46.55 57.34
CA PRO A 1036 -3.52 -45.28 57.15
C PRO A 1036 -4.21 -44.71 58.44
N SER A 1037 -5.00 -43.62 58.28
CA SER A 1037 -6.13 -43.18 59.15
C SER A 1037 -5.76 -42.58 60.55
N THR A 1038 -6.52 -41.73 61.26
CA THR A 1038 -7.94 -41.27 61.26
C THR A 1038 -8.09 -39.78 61.73
N LEU A 1039 -9.27 -39.15 61.55
CA LEU A 1039 -9.76 -37.95 62.27
C LEU A 1039 -10.31 -38.32 63.69
N PRO A 1040 -10.71 -37.39 64.60
CA PRO A 1040 -10.37 -35.97 64.89
C PRO A 1040 -9.81 -35.90 66.36
N PRO A 1041 -10.23 -35.08 67.38
CA PRO A 1041 -10.86 -33.74 67.50
C PRO A 1041 -10.23 -32.78 68.57
N SER A 1042 -10.82 -31.57 68.73
CA SER A 1042 -10.76 -30.63 69.89
C SER A 1042 -9.42 -29.93 70.24
N GLY A 1043 -9.34 -28.66 70.67
CA GLY A 1043 -10.32 -27.57 70.78
C GLY A 1043 -10.00 -26.53 71.91
N LEU A 1044 -10.32 -25.24 71.68
CA LEU A 1044 -10.55 -24.15 72.69
C LEU A 1044 -9.31 -23.54 73.40
N ILE A 1045 -9.24 -22.24 73.81
CA ILE A 1045 -10.18 -21.08 73.89
C ILE A 1045 -9.41 -19.73 73.79
N GLY A 1046 -10.05 -18.61 73.41
CA GLY A 1046 -9.49 -17.25 73.60
C GLY A 1046 -10.21 -16.05 72.93
N ASP A 1047 -11.47 -15.77 73.25
CA ASP A 1047 -12.30 -14.61 72.80
C ASP A 1047 -12.31 -13.47 73.88
N PRO A 1048 -12.81 -12.19 73.67
CA PRO A 1048 -14.16 -11.86 73.15
C PRO A 1048 -14.45 -10.49 72.42
N LEU A 1049 -15.32 -10.53 71.40
CA LEU A 1049 -16.69 -9.91 71.23
C LEU A 1049 -17.11 -8.57 71.93
N PRO A 1050 -18.26 -7.91 71.58
CA PRO A 1050 -19.08 -7.78 70.33
C PRO A 1050 -19.39 -6.25 70.04
N PRO A 1051 -20.59 -5.69 69.68
CA PRO A 1051 -21.82 -6.15 68.97
C PRO A 1051 -22.46 -5.21 67.88
N GLU A 1052 -23.08 -5.84 66.87
CA GLU A 1052 -24.41 -5.59 66.22
C GLU A 1052 -24.86 -4.30 65.43
N LEU A 1053 -25.82 -4.59 64.53
CA LEU A 1053 -26.56 -3.86 63.45
C LEU A 1053 -27.63 -2.83 63.97
N PRO A 1054 -28.43 -2.03 63.17
CA PRO A 1054 -29.06 -2.37 61.87
C PRO A 1054 -29.50 -1.22 60.88
N LEU A 1055 -30.34 -1.61 59.88
CA LEU A 1055 -31.38 -0.84 59.11
C LEU A 1055 -31.11 -0.29 57.68
N SER A 1056 -32.07 -0.59 56.80
CA SER A 1056 -32.38 -0.06 55.45
C SER A 1056 -33.55 0.96 55.51
N PRO A 1057 -33.87 1.79 54.48
CA PRO A 1057 -34.67 1.33 53.30
C PRO A 1057 -34.53 2.13 51.95
N ASP A 1058 -35.14 1.60 50.87
CA ASP A 1058 -35.54 2.28 49.60
C ASP A 1058 -36.76 3.26 49.81
N PRO A 1059 -37.49 3.87 48.81
CA PRO A 1059 -37.47 3.72 47.33
C PRO A 1059 -37.91 4.93 46.40
N MET A 1060 -38.09 4.65 45.10
CA MET A 1060 -39.08 5.18 44.10
C MET A 1060 -38.96 6.55 43.34
N PHE A 1061 -38.79 6.42 42.00
CA PHE A 1061 -39.61 6.92 40.85
C PHE A 1061 -39.92 8.41 40.50
N SER A 1062 -39.82 8.66 39.17
CA SER A 1062 -40.70 9.46 38.27
C SER A 1062 -40.38 10.92 37.86
N VAL A 1063 -40.05 11.04 36.56
CA VAL A 1063 -40.56 11.98 35.51
C VAL A 1063 -40.77 13.47 35.83
N ALA A 1064 -39.97 14.31 35.16
CA ALA A 1064 -40.45 15.55 34.52
C ALA A 1064 -39.51 15.97 33.36
N MET A 1065 -40.08 16.34 32.21
CA MET A 1065 -39.37 17.16 31.21
C MET A 1065 -39.30 18.61 31.70
N LEU A 1066 -38.24 19.34 31.35
CA LEU A 1066 -38.28 20.76 30.99
C LEU A 1066 -36.99 21.16 30.26
N ILE A 1067 -37.14 21.94 29.19
CA ILE A 1067 -36.05 22.53 28.38
C ILE A 1067 -35.64 23.87 29.04
N PRO A 1068 -34.36 24.26 28.99
CA PRO A 1068 -34.07 25.58 28.42
C PRO A 1068 -32.82 25.63 27.51
N ASP A 1069 -33.06 26.18 26.32
CA ASP A 1069 -32.27 27.14 25.54
C ASP A 1069 -30.80 26.94 25.12
N GLU A 1070 -30.56 27.39 23.89
CA GLU A 1070 -29.28 27.67 23.26
C GLU A 1070 -28.52 28.77 24.03
N ASP A 1071 -27.19 28.68 24.16
CA ASP A 1071 -26.32 29.69 23.53
C ASP A 1071 -24.81 29.37 23.53
N LEU A 1072 -24.16 29.93 22.50
CA LEU A 1072 -22.73 30.25 22.32
C LEU A 1072 -21.63 29.32 22.89
N ASN A 1073 -20.92 28.65 21.97
CA ASN A 1073 -19.54 28.20 22.17
C ASN A 1073 -18.56 29.27 21.61
N PRO A 1074 -17.59 29.79 22.39
CA PRO A 1074 -16.70 30.86 21.93
C PRO A 1074 -15.44 30.32 21.23
N THR A 1075 -15.17 30.72 19.98
CA THR A 1075 -13.83 30.84 19.35
C THR A 1075 -13.95 31.29 17.88
N LEU A 1076 -14.31 32.56 17.66
CA LEU A 1076 -14.35 33.17 16.31
C LEU A 1076 -13.35 34.33 16.13
N GLN A 1077 -12.43 34.50 17.10
CA GLN A 1077 -11.55 35.67 17.19
C GLN A 1077 -10.05 35.34 17.09
N GLU A 1078 -9.66 34.06 17.13
CA GLU A 1078 -8.25 33.62 16.93
C GLU A 1078 -7.92 33.32 15.46
N PHE A 1079 -8.93 33.16 14.58
CA PHE A 1079 -8.73 32.90 13.15
C PHE A 1079 -8.36 34.13 12.30
N PHE A 1080 -8.45 35.35 12.85
CA PHE A 1080 -8.24 36.60 12.10
C PHE A 1080 -6.80 37.15 12.15
N ASN A 1081 -5.88 36.50 12.89
CA ASN A 1081 -4.55 37.04 13.19
C ASN A 1081 -3.36 36.20 12.67
N ASP A 1082 -3.55 35.31 11.68
CA ASP A 1082 -2.42 34.64 11.00
C ASP A 1082 -1.99 35.43 9.75
N PRO A 1083 -0.79 36.03 9.69
CA PRO A 1083 -0.34 36.80 8.54
C PRO A 1083 -0.08 35.96 7.28
N ARG A 1084 -0.03 34.62 7.38
CA ARG A 1084 0.42 33.72 6.31
C ARG A 1084 -0.60 33.48 5.19
N MET A 1085 -1.75 34.14 5.21
CA MET A 1085 -2.80 33.96 4.19
C MET A 1085 -2.66 34.83 2.93
N TYR A 1086 -1.69 35.75 2.87
CA TYR A 1086 -1.55 36.68 1.73
C TYR A 1086 -0.52 36.29 0.66
N ASP A 1087 0.41 35.36 0.94
CA ASP A 1087 1.54 35.02 0.04
C ASP A 1087 1.36 33.70 -0.74
N CYS A 1088 0.15 33.15 -0.85
CA CYS A 1088 -0.09 31.82 -1.42
C CYS A 1088 -1.07 31.80 -2.61
N VAL A 1089 -0.93 32.75 -3.53
CA VAL A 1089 -1.68 32.80 -4.81
C VAL A 1089 -0.77 32.91 -6.05
N ASP A 1090 0.53 33.19 -5.88
CA ASP A 1090 1.47 33.45 -6.98
C ASP A 1090 2.10 32.19 -7.62
N PHE A 1091 1.25 31.23 -8.03
CA PHE A 1091 1.70 30.04 -8.80
C PHE A 1091 0.67 29.56 -9.85
N LEU A 1092 0.21 30.46 -10.73
CA LEU A 1092 -0.47 30.09 -11.99
C LEU A 1092 -0.17 31.08 -13.14
N SER A 1093 1.09 31.09 -13.59
CA SER A 1093 1.43 31.40 -14.99
C SER A 1093 2.81 30.84 -15.32
N ASP A 1094 2.87 29.79 -16.15
CA ASP A 1094 3.95 29.67 -17.12
C ASP A 1094 3.53 28.79 -18.30
N ASP A 1095 3.69 29.33 -19.50
CA ASP A 1095 3.43 28.64 -20.77
C ASP A 1095 4.58 27.67 -21.09
N THR A 1096 4.25 26.49 -21.62
CA THR A 1096 5.25 25.52 -22.06
C THR A 1096 5.73 25.83 -23.49
N THR A 1097 6.88 26.51 -23.62
CA THR A 1097 7.65 26.55 -24.88
C THR A 1097 9.11 26.18 -24.67
N PHE A 1098 9.52 25.06 -25.26
CA PHE A 1098 10.92 24.67 -25.45
C PHE A 1098 11.59 25.54 -26.51
N LEU A 1099 12.79 26.09 -26.23
CA LEU A 1099 13.95 26.06 -27.15
C LEU A 1099 15.25 26.55 -26.50
N GLU A 1100 16.38 26.17 -27.11
CA GLU A 1100 17.74 26.34 -26.60
C GLU A 1100 18.32 27.75 -26.85
N GLY A 1101 19.28 28.17 -26.00
CA GLY A 1101 20.46 28.91 -26.49
C GLY A 1101 20.80 30.31 -25.91
N ALA A 1102 21.95 30.37 -25.24
CA ALA A 1102 22.88 31.50 -25.12
C ALA A 1102 22.59 32.72 -24.18
N LEU A 1103 23.61 33.01 -23.35
CA LEU A 1103 23.96 34.29 -22.68
C LEU A 1103 24.36 35.37 -23.74
N PRO A 1104 24.57 36.69 -23.41
CA PRO A 1104 24.87 37.32 -22.10
C PRO A 1104 24.29 38.74 -21.80
N GLY A 1105 24.55 39.31 -20.61
CA GLY A 1105 24.74 40.79 -20.44
C GLY A 1105 24.05 41.52 -19.27
N LEU A 1106 24.86 42.12 -18.36
CA LEU A 1106 24.54 43.17 -17.36
C LEU A 1106 24.30 44.57 -18.03
N PRO A 1107 23.80 45.68 -17.38
CA PRO A 1107 24.06 46.10 -15.97
C PRO A 1107 23.02 46.98 -15.16
N PHE A 1108 23.22 47.02 -13.83
CA PHE A 1108 23.07 48.12 -12.82
C PHE A 1108 21.97 49.22 -12.87
N THR A 1109 21.18 49.42 -11.79
CA THR A 1109 21.31 50.49 -10.73
C THR A 1109 20.08 50.61 -9.78
N ALA A 1110 20.25 51.24 -8.60
CA ALA A 1110 19.25 51.40 -7.49
C ALA A 1110 18.57 52.82 -7.51
N PRO A 1111 17.74 53.33 -6.53
CA PRO A 1111 17.96 53.32 -5.05
C PRO A 1111 16.74 53.27 -4.06
N LEU A 1112 17.05 52.81 -2.84
CA LEU A 1112 16.61 53.18 -1.45
C LEU A 1112 15.34 54.05 -1.14
N GLN A 1113 14.43 53.49 -0.31
CA GLN A 1113 13.93 53.92 1.05
C GLN A 1113 13.49 55.39 1.37
N PRO A 1114 12.82 55.75 2.53
CA PRO A 1114 12.52 54.99 3.78
C PRO A 1114 11.11 55.19 4.45
N CYS A 1115 10.89 54.51 5.61
CA CYS A 1115 9.93 54.76 6.73
C CYS A 1115 8.40 54.71 6.46
N GLU A 1116 7.53 54.40 7.45
CA GLU A 1116 7.69 54.21 8.92
C GLU A 1116 7.66 52.74 9.39
#